data_AF-A0A9E0NUC1-F1
#
_entry.id   AF-A0A9E0NUC1-F1
#
_cell.length_a   1.000
_cell.length_b   1.000
_cell.length_c   1.000
_cell.angle_alpha   90.00
_cell.angle_beta   90.00
_cell.angle_gamma   90.00
#
_symmetry.space_group_name_H-M   'P 1'
#
loop_
_entity.id
_entity.type
_entity.pdbx_description
1 polymer ?
#
loop_
_entity_poly.entity_id
_entity_poly.type
_entity_poly.pdbx_seq_one_letter_code
_entity_poly.pdbx_strand_id
1 'polypeptide(L)'
;MTSPKSGTKASPWADWQKHLNDYLVDSAQRSIIFLDILRKRGNNYIQHIRSGQPPVLTFNYEMILNAKHFERPVNYALVRISERRRKDIDPDRQNRRRALRERPDIPKRPIIIIDPRAGHGPGIGGSKRDSEIGMALDHGHPVYFVLFYTDPIPGQTLPDVIFAIEQFIAIVAELHPDADAPAVIGNCQAGWAAALACADKPGIAGPLALNGAPLSYWSGVAGVNPMRYRGGLLGGVWVHSFLSDLGNGVFDGANLVLNMELLNPANTYWTKQYNVYSNVDTEEDRYLNFEKWWGGFFMMNDEEIHYIVRNLFVGNKLERGELELQEGRKLNLKDIESPILVFASMGDNITPAQQALNWIPRVYSSVEDIRRHGQVVVYIVHQEIGHLGIFVAGSVAKKEHREIIGNFDMIDCLPPGLYEMVIDGDVASGKFESRFEPRAMADIAAYDDGIQDEKDFSVVAKVSEANDNLYRLLARPWIKLWTTELSAEFIRHLHPLRLQRYLLADINPLTRPLKNIANVVRKNRKTAGPDNPFTELEKAVSDYVEGVLDIYRDYRDLHQEEIFQLIYGNGWLRSLFPPVQDEPRPAAAKQVHPDYDKRLAAMEQGGVAEGLIRIYMAAAATNQGIKRKHFEVAREIAATHRVLSKLSLSRFKKIMREQSAILQADEEKALQTLATLIKNKDDRMEALSIARRLFLADGVYNDEEKALLEKIRKGLGLEAV
;
A
#
# COMPACT_ATOMS: atom_id res chain seq x y z
N MET A 1 -48.75 58.98 33.59
CA MET A 1 -47.33 59.21 33.28
C MET A 1 -46.56 57.94 33.57
N THR A 2 -46.27 57.14 32.54
CA THR A 2 -45.26 56.07 32.58
C THR A 2 -44.70 55.97 31.16
N SER A 3 -43.43 56.36 31.05
CA SER A 3 -42.66 56.50 29.82
C SER A 3 -42.50 55.17 29.07
N PRO A 4 -42.56 55.13 27.72
CA PRO A 4 -42.08 53.98 26.97
C PRO A 4 -40.56 53.96 27.05
N LYS A 5 -39.99 52.87 27.62
CA LYS A 5 -38.55 52.62 27.59
C LYS A 5 -38.11 52.51 26.13
N SER A 6 -37.43 53.55 25.65
CA SER A 6 -36.66 53.52 24.41
C SER A 6 -35.58 52.45 24.54
N GLY A 7 -35.78 51.30 23.88
CA GLY A 7 -34.68 50.40 23.59
C GLY A 7 -33.71 51.14 22.68
N THR A 8 -32.58 51.56 23.22
CA THR A 8 -31.44 52.03 22.44
C THR A 8 -31.02 50.89 21.51
N LYS A 9 -31.42 50.95 20.23
CA LYS A 9 -30.75 50.19 19.17
C LYS A 9 -29.30 50.62 19.22
N ALA A 10 -28.39 49.69 19.48
CA ALA A 10 -26.96 49.95 19.38
C ALA A 10 -26.67 50.56 18.00
N SER A 11 -25.80 51.57 17.94
CA SER A 11 -25.36 52.10 16.66
C SER A 11 -24.64 50.98 15.90
N PRO A 12 -24.85 50.82 14.58
CA PRO A 12 -24.10 49.86 13.75
C PRO A 12 -22.57 49.95 13.96
N TRP A 13 -22.08 51.13 14.32
CA TRP A 13 -20.69 51.38 14.69
C TRP A 13 -20.26 50.71 16.00
N ALA A 14 -21.13 50.70 17.01
CA ALA A 14 -20.86 50.06 18.30
C ALA A 14 -20.83 48.52 18.17
N ASP A 15 -21.72 47.96 17.35
CA ASP A 15 -21.73 46.52 17.05
C ASP A 15 -20.48 46.11 16.26
N TRP A 16 -20.05 46.93 15.29
CA TRP A 16 -18.80 46.73 14.56
C TRP A 16 -17.56 46.76 15.46
N GLN A 17 -17.45 47.74 16.36
CA GLN A 17 -16.36 47.82 17.34
C GLN A 17 -16.34 46.62 18.29
N LYS A 18 -17.52 46.17 18.72
CA LYS A 18 -17.64 44.98 19.56
C LYS A 18 -17.16 43.74 18.80
N HIS A 19 -17.63 43.51 17.57
CA HIS A 19 -17.18 42.39 16.74
C HIS A 19 -15.66 42.42 16.50
N LEU A 20 -15.09 43.60 16.24
CA LEU A 20 -13.64 43.75 16.08
C LEU A 20 -12.90 43.38 17.36
N ASN A 21 -13.33 43.89 18.52
CA ASN A 21 -12.69 43.59 19.80
C ASN A 21 -12.80 42.10 20.16
N ASP A 22 -13.98 41.50 19.97
CA ASP A 22 -14.20 40.07 20.21
C ASP A 22 -13.28 39.22 19.31
N TYR A 23 -13.14 39.60 18.03
CA TYR A 23 -12.22 38.95 17.09
C TYR A 23 -10.75 39.11 17.48
N LEU A 24 -10.31 40.33 17.84
CA LEU A 24 -8.91 40.58 18.22
C LEU A 24 -8.51 39.80 19.48
N VAL A 25 -9.41 39.73 20.48
CA VAL A 25 -9.20 38.91 21.67
C VAL A 25 -9.13 37.43 21.28
N ASP A 26 -10.09 36.95 20.48
CA ASP A 26 -10.12 35.57 20.02
C ASP A 26 -8.84 35.18 19.25
N SER A 27 -8.46 35.95 18.24
CA SER A 27 -7.27 35.74 17.41
C SER A 27 -5.98 35.77 18.23
N ALA A 28 -5.83 36.71 19.17
CA ALA A 28 -4.68 36.77 20.06
C ALA A 28 -4.58 35.50 20.94
N GLN A 29 -5.73 35.04 21.46
CA GLN A 29 -5.79 33.81 22.24
C GLN A 29 -5.46 32.56 21.41
N ARG A 30 -6.06 32.43 20.21
CA ARG A 30 -5.76 31.35 19.26
C ARG A 30 -4.28 31.33 18.89
N SER A 31 -3.68 32.49 18.63
CA SER A 31 -2.24 32.60 18.30
C SER A 31 -1.36 32.08 19.43
N ILE A 32 -1.65 32.42 20.69
CA ILE A 32 -0.90 31.94 21.85
C ILE A 32 -1.04 30.43 22.01
N ILE A 33 -2.26 29.90 21.90
CA ILE A 33 -2.50 28.46 22.01
C ILE A 33 -1.80 27.72 20.87
N PHE A 34 -1.91 28.21 19.65
CA PHE A 34 -1.26 27.64 18.47
C PHE A 34 0.28 27.59 18.63
N LEU A 35 0.91 28.67 19.09
CA LEU A 35 2.34 28.67 19.39
C LEU A 35 2.72 27.65 20.48
N ASP A 36 1.87 27.45 21.48
CA ASP A 36 2.08 26.41 22.50
C ASP A 36 1.91 24.99 21.91
N ILE A 37 1.00 24.77 20.95
CA ILE A 37 0.87 23.51 20.21
C ILE A 37 2.16 23.24 19.41
N LEU A 38 2.69 24.22 18.68
CA LEU A 38 3.97 24.08 17.96
C LEU A 38 5.16 23.85 18.90
N ARG A 39 5.16 24.47 20.09
CA ARG A 39 6.14 24.21 21.14
C ARG A 39 6.05 22.76 21.65
N LYS A 40 4.83 22.26 21.91
CA LYS A 40 4.59 20.85 22.26
C LYS A 40 5.07 19.91 21.15
N ARG A 41 4.84 20.23 19.87
CA ARG A 41 5.38 19.47 18.72
C ARG A 41 6.89 19.35 18.79
N GLY A 42 7.60 20.47 18.98
CA GLY A 42 9.06 20.48 19.11
C GLY A 42 9.56 19.68 20.32
N ASN A 43 8.91 19.80 21.47
CA ASN A 43 9.25 19.03 22.67
C ASN A 43 9.00 17.53 22.50
N ASN A 44 7.87 17.14 21.91
CA ASN A 44 7.53 15.76 21.59
C ASN A 44 8.58 15.15 20.65
N TYR A 45 9.03 15.91 19.65
CA TYR A 45 10.10 15.48 18.75
C TYR A 45 11.42 15.21 19.49
N ILE A 46 11.86 16.14 20.34
CA ILE A 46 13.08 15.97 21.14
C ILE A 46 12.96 14.77 22.09
N GLN A 47 11.81 14.61 22.75
CA GLN A 47 11.54 13.46 23.62
C GLN A 47 11.57 12.14 22.82
N HIS A 48 11.02 12.14 21.61
CA HIS A 48 11.01 10.98 20.73
C HIS A 48 12.43 10.56 20.32
N ILE A 49 13.28 11.52 19.93
CA ILE A 49 14.72 11.26 19.67
C ILE A 49 15.39 10.65 20.91
N ARG A 50 15.22 11.29 22.08
CA ARG A 50 15.84 10.81 23.34
C ARG A 50 15.38 9.42 23.76
N SER A 51 14.20 9.00 23.31
CA SER A 51 13.65 7.68 23.59
C SER A 51 14.11 6.62 22.58
N GLY A 52 15.01 6.97 21.64
CA GLY A 52 15.47 6.07 20.57
C GLY A 52 14.46 5.90 19.43
N GLN A 53 13.57 6.89 19.23
CA GLN A 53 12.57 6.92 18.15
C GLN A 53 11.74 5.64 18.04
N PRO A 54 11.07 5.21 19.13
CA PRO A 54 10.30 3.98 19.14
C PRO A 54 9.17 4.01 18.09
N PRO A 55 8.75 2.86 17.53
CA PRO A 55 7.68 2.82 16.54
C PRO A 55 6.39 3.46 17.05
N VAL A 56 5.63 4.09 16.15
CA VAL A 56 4.37 4.77 16.50
C VAL A 56 3.20 3.79 16.46
N LEU A 57 3.31 2.69 17.21
CA LEU A 57 2.29 1.64 17.30
C LEU A 57 1.39 1.86 18.52
N THR A 58 0.08 1.71 18.32
CA THR A 58 -0.91 1.66 19.43
C THR A 58 -0.95 0.28 20.10
N PHE A 59 -0.39 -0.75 19.45
CA PHE A 59 -0.41 -2.13 19.91
C PHE A 59 0.89 -2.51 20.61
N ASN A 60 0.79 -3.38 21.62
CA ASN A 60 1.97 -3.99 22.24
C ASN A 60 2.55 -5.04 21.29
N TYR A 61 3.85 -5.30 21.41
CA TYR A 61 4.52 -6.28 20.56
C TYR A 61 5.64 -6.99 21.32
N GLU A 62 5.93 -8.20 20.84
CA GLU A 62 7.03 -9.04 21.29
C GLU A 62 8.06 -9.16 20.18
N MET A 63 9.35 -8.98 20.51
CA MET A 63 10.44 -9.13 19.55
C MET A 63 10.63 -10.62 19.21
N ILE A 64 10.54 -10.96 17.93
CA ILE A 64 10.73 -12.33 17.44
C ILE A 64 12.14 -12.50 16.89
N LEU A 65 12.56 -11.57 16.03
CA LEU A 65 13.85 -11.66 15.36
C LEU A 65 14.42 -10.27 15.13
N ASN A 66 15.72 -10.11 15.35
CA ASN A 66 16.40 -8.83 15.11
C ASN A 66 17.52 -9.05 14.09
N ALA A 67 17.37 -8.47 12.90
CA ALA A 67 18.29 -8.69 11.80
C ALA A 67 19.66 -8.03 12.00
N LYS A 68 19.86 -7.22 13.04
CA LYS A 68 21.20 -6.77 13.45
C LYS A 68 22.13 -7.92 13.87
N HIS A 69 21.56 -9.09 14.14
CA HIS A 69 22.27 -10.30 14.54
C HIS A 69 22.40 -11.33 13.41
N PHE A 70 21.96 -10.99 12.19
CA PHE A 70 22.18 -11.85 11.02
C PHE A 70 23.62 -11.80 10.56
N GLU A 71 24.01 -12.79 9.74
CA GLU A 71 25.31 -12.80 9.07
C GLU A 71 25.51 -11.54 8.21
N ARG A 72 24.43 -11.08 7.56
CA ARG A 72 24.35 -9.80 6.85
C ARG A 72 23.46 -8.86 7.68
N PRO A 73 24.02 -8.07 8.59
CA PRO A 73 23.23 -7.34 9.56
C PRO A 73 22.51 -6.16 8.93
N VAL A 74 21.21 -6.02 9.22
CA VAL A 74 20.42 -4.86 8.82
C VAL A 74 19.62 -4.28 9.98
N ASN A 75 19.23 -3.01 9.86
CA ASN A 75 18.53 -2.27 10.90
C ASN A 75 17.02 -2.59 11.00
N TYR A 76 16.63 -3.82 10.66
CA TYR A 76 15.24 -4.29 10.67
C TYR A 76 15.00 -5.34 11.76
N ALA A 77 13.76 -5.46 12.20
CA ALA A 77 13.36 -6.46 13.17
C ALA A 77 11.92 -6.95 12.92
N LEU A 78 11.66 -8.22 13.21
CA LEU A 78 10.34 -8.80 13.18
C LEU A 78 9.76 -8.83 14.58
N VAL A 79 8.55 -8.31 14.74
CA VAL A 79 7.79 -8.39 15.99
C VAL A 79 6.45 -9.06 15.79
N ARG A 80 5.96 -9.73 16.83
CA ARG A 80 4.60 -10.26 16.88
C ARG A 80 3.73 -9.28 17.65
N ILE A 81 2.60 -8.90 17.09
CA ILE A 81 1.64 -8.03 17.76
C ILE A 81 0.89 -8.82 18.83
N SER A 82 0.85 -8.28 20.04
CA SER A 82 0.15 -8.86 21.18
C SER A 82 -1.14 -8.09 21.45
N GLU A 83 -2.28 -8.77 21.34
CA GLU A 83 -3.56 -8.18 21.67
C GLU A 83 -3.88 -8.44 23.15
N ARG A 84 -3.75 -7.42 24.02
CA ARG A 84 -4.17 -7.51 25.44
C ARG A 84 -5.65 -7.89 25.65
N ARG A 85 -6.47 -8.06 24.60
CA ARG A 85 -7.83 -8.63 24.70
C ARG A 85 -7.82 -10.14 24.95
N ARG A 86 -6.74 -10.85 24.61
CA ARG A 86 -6.53 -12.22 25.08
C ARG A 86 -5.58 -12.18 26.26
N LYS A 87 -6.08 -12.51 27.46
CA LYS A 87 -5.18 -12.98 28.53
C LYS A 87 -4.30 -14.05 27.93
N ASP A 88 -2.99 -13.88 28.05
CA ASP A 88 -1.99 -14.86 27.65
C ASP A 88 -2.50 -16.25 28.03
N ILE A 89 -2.81 -17.04 27.00
CA ILE A 89 -3.26 -18.40 27.19
C ILE A 89 -2.00 -19.16 27.57
N ASP A 90 -1.90 -19.44 28.87
CA ASP A 90 -1.03 -20.48 29.42
C ASP A 90 -1.08 -21.72 28.50
N PRO A 91 0.06 -22.13 27.89
CA PRO A 91 0.11 -23.27 26.98
C PRO A 91 -0.50 -24.54 27.58
N ASP A 92 -0.46 -24.67 28.91
CA ASP A 92 -0.97 -25.83 29.64
C ASP A 92 -2.49 -25.82 29.87
N ARG A 93 -3.18 -24.68 29.65
CA ARG A 93 -4.64 -24.58 29.85
C ARG A 93 -5.47 -25.06 28.67
N GLN A 94 -4.89 -25.18 27.47
CA GLN A 94 -5.62 -25.62 26.28
C GLN A 94 -6.05 -27.09 26.38
N ASN A 95 -5.32 -27.91 27.15
CA ASN A 95 -5.56 -29.34 27.26
C ASN A 95 -6.64 -29.76 28.28
N ARG A 96 -7.17 -28.86 29.13
CA ARG A 96 -8.08 -29.28 30.23
C ARG A 96 -9.51 -28.75 30.16
N ARG A 97 -9.86 -27.81 29.26
CA ARG A 97 -11.23 -27.26 29.18
C ARG A 97 -11.90 -27.27 27.80
N ARG A 98 -11.25 -27.77 26.76
CA ARG A 98 -11.83 -27.93 25.41
C ARG A 98 -12.34 -29.35 25.12
N ALA A 99 -12.80 -30.05 26.16
CA ALA A 99 -13.46 -31.36 26.05
C ALA A 99 -15.00 -31.26 25.91
N LEU A 100 -15.54 -30.08 25.55
CA LEU A 100 -16.96 -29.88 25.29
C LEU A 100 -17.16 -29.28 23.89
N ARG A 101 -17.30 -30.19 22.91
CA ARG A 101 -18.02 -30.04 21.63
C ARG A 101 -17.89 -28.70 20.89
N GLU A 102 -16.71 -28.36 20.40
CA GLU A 102 -16.55 -27.49 19.22
C GLU A 102 -15.46 -28.09 18.32
N ARG A 103 -15.68 -28.06 17.00
CA ARG A 103 -14.70 -28.53 16.00
C ARG A 103 -13.34 -27.80 16.23
N PRO A 104 -12.18 -28.40 15.89
CA PRO A 104 -10.92 -27.65 15.95
C PRO A 104 -11.02 -26.45 15.01
N ASP A 105 -10.77 -25.24 15.52
CA ASP A 105 -10.65 -24.06 14.66
C ASP A 105 -9.49 -24.29 13.69
N ILE A 106 -9.76 -24.22 12.39
CA ILE A 106 -8.71 -24.19 11.37
C ILE A 106 -7.84 -22.95 11.70
N PRO A 107 -6.51 -23.12 11.90
CA PRO A 107 -5.65 -22.01 12.26
C PRO A 107 -5.70 -20.94 11.16
N LYS A 108 -5.89 -19.69 11.58
CA LYS A 108 -5.91 -18.54 10.67
C LYS A 108 -4.51 -18.29 10.14
N ARG A 109 -4.40 -17.98 8.85
CA ARG A 109 -3.13 -17.62 8.22
C ARG A 109 -2.48 -16.44 8.96
N PRO A 110 -1.17 -16.46 9.21
CA PRO A 110 -0.48 -15.29 9.73
C PRO A 110 -0.44 -14.16 8.70
N ILE A 111 -0.43 -12.91 9.17
CA ILE A 111 -0.30 -11.70 8.34
C ILE A 111 0.95 -10.95 8.78
N ILE A 112 1.79 -10.57 7.82
CA ILE A 112 2.99 -9.75 8.03
C ILE A 112 2.75 -8.38 7.40
N ILE A 113 2.79 -7.32 8.18
CA ILE A 113 2.65 -5.93 7.70
C ILE A 113 4.02 -5.26 7.72
N ILE A 114 4.37 -4.61 6.61
CA ILE A 114 5.64 -3.92 6.41
C ILE A 114 5.36 -2.48 6.00
N ASP A 115 5.82 -1.54 6.83
CA ASP A 115 5.66 -0.10 6.59
C ASP A 115 6.81 0.47 5.75
N PRO A 116 6.58 1.59 5.03
CA PRO A 116 7.59 2.19 4.18
C PRO A 116 8.69 2.87 5.00
N ARG A 117 9.96 2.63 4.65
CA ARG A 117 11.11 3.44 5.11
C ARG A 117 11.31 4.67 4.22
N ALA A 118 10.24 5.37 3.86
CA ALA A 118 10.27 6.50 2.92
C ALA A 118 10.65 7.83 3.62
N GLY A 119 11.73 7.81 4.40
CA GLY A 119 12.18 8.92 5.25
C GLY A 119 11.49 9.01 6.62
N HIS A 120 10.41 8.25 6.84
CA HIS A 120 9.67 8.18 8.10
C HIS A 120 9.98 6.91 8.90
N GLY A 121 9.60 6.91 10.18
CA GLY A 121 9.69 5.73 11.06
C GLY A 121 8.55 4.72 10.88
N PRO A 122 8.71 3.50 11.42
CA PRO A 122 7.70 2.46 11.34
C PRO A 122 6.51 2.69 12.28
N GLY A 123 5.38 2.06 11.96
CA GLY A 123 4.21 1.93 12.83
C GLY A 123 2.96 2.65 12.31
N ILE A 124 3.01 3.23 11.10
CA ILE A 124 1.87 3.90 10.49
C ILE A 124 0.69 2.95 10.27
N GLY A 125 0.96 1.70 9.83
CA GLY A 125 -0.04 0.63 9.67
C GLY A 125 -0.67 0.11 10.97
N GLY A 126 -0.21 0.62 12.13
CA GLY A 126 -0.72 0.28 13.46
C GLY A 126 -0.88 1.48 14.40
N SER A 127 -0.87 2.70 13.85
CA SER A 127 -0.87 3.95 14.63
C SER A 127 -2.20 4.22 15.33
N LYS A 128 -3.28 3.59 14.87
CA LYS A 128 -4.64 3.64 15.45
C LYS A 128 -5.22 2.23 15.58
N ARG A 129 -6.33 2.11 16.31
CA ARG A 129 -7.11 0.85 16.35
C ARG A 129 -7.76 0.55 15.00
N ASP A 130 -8.30 1.57 14.35
CA ASP A 130 -8.78 1.47 12.98
C ASP A 130 -7.58 1.55 12.01
N SER A 131 -6.90 0.42 11.83
CA SER A 131 -5.67 0.27 11.02
C SER A 131 -5.56 -1.15 10.48
N GLU A 132 -4.60 -1.41 9.58
CA GLU A 132 -4.34 -2.76 9.03
C GLU A 132 -4.10 -3.79 10.12
N ILE A 133 -3.27 -3.47 11.13
CA ILE A 133 -3.05 -4.34 12.30
C ILE A 133 -4.37 -4.60 13.04
N GLY A 134 -5.18 -3.56 13.24
CA GLY A 134 -6.47 -3.68 13.90
C GLY A 134 -7.43 -4.59 13.15
N MET A 135 -7.56 -4.41 11.84
CA MET A 135 -8.43 -5.22 10.98
C MET A 135 -7.97 -6.68 10.94
N ALA A 136 -6.65 -6.92 10.85
CA ALA A 136 -6.09 -8.27 10.89
C ALA A 136 -6.37 -8.99 12.22
N LEU A 137 -6.22 -8.29 13.35
CA LEU A 137 -6.57 -8.83 14.67
C LEU A 137 -8.07 -9.07 14.82
N ASP A 138 -8.92 -8.16 14.36
CA ASP A 138 -10.37 -8.29 14.43
C ASP A 138 -10.88 -9.47 13.57
N HIS A 139 -10.18 -9.80 12.48
CA HIS A 139 -10.42 -11.03 11.68
C HIS A 139 -9.82 -12.31 12.30
N GLY A 140 -9.10 -12.19 13.42
CA GLY A 140 -8.55 -13.31 14.19
C GLY A 140 -7.23 -13.88 13.68
N HIS A 141 -6.53 -13.16 12.81
CA HIS A 141 -5.23 -13.60 12.29
C HIS A 141 -4.10 -13.38 13.32
N PRO A 142 -3.09 -14.27 13.39
CA PRO A 142 -1.81 -13.94 13.99
C PRO A 142 -1.16 -12.79 13.20
N VAL A 143 -0.79 -11.69 13.88
CA VAL A 143 -0.25 -10.50 13.22
C VAL A 143 1.21 -10.30 13.60
N TYR A 144 2.03 -10.13 12.58
CA TYR A 144 3.43 -9.77 12.66
C TYR A 144 3.65 -8.43 11.97
N PHE A 145 4.66 -7.72 12.43
CA PHE A 145 5.00 -6.40 11.93
C PHE A 145 6.51 -6.27 11.78
N VAL A 146 6.96 -5.70 10.68
CA VAL A 146 8.38 -5.44 10.43
C VAL A 146 8.73 -4.02 10.87
N LEU A 147 9.55 -3.92 11.91
CA LEU A 147 10.14 -2.69 12.41
C LEU A 147 11.48 -2.40 11.71
N PHE A 148 11.91 -1.15 11.77
CA PHE A 148 13.26 -0.73 11.45
C PHE A 148 13.71 0.42 12.36
N TYR A 149 15.01 0.56 12.55
CA TYR A 149 15.62 1.58 13.40
C TYR A 149 16.06 2.81 12.60
N THR A 150 16.27 3.93 13.27
CA THR A 150 16.60 5.21 12.62
C THR A 150 17.92 5.16 11.87
N ASP A 151 18.96 4.63 12.52
CA ASP A 151 20.29 4.51 11.94
C ASP A 151 20.39 3.20 11.12
N PRO A 152 20.91 3.26 9.87
CA PRO A 152 21.29 2.07 9.13
C PRO A 152 22.47 1.35 9.80
N ILE A 153 22.58 0.04 9.61
CA ILE A 153 23.83 -0.67 9.95
C ILE A 153 24.90 -0.27 8.93
N PRO A 154 26.14 0.08 9.31
CA PRO A 154 27.19 0.39 8.36
C PRO A 154 27.40 -0.72 7.32
N GLY A 155 27.40 -0.39 6.04
CA GLY A 155 27.56 -1.34 4.93
C GLY A 155 26.32 -2.17 4.58
N GLN A 156 25.19 -1.98 5.27
CA GLN A 156 23.90 -2.54 4.87
C GLN A 156 23.53 -2.05 3.47
N THR A 157 23.12 -2.98 2.60
CA THR A 157 22.63 -2.71 1.24
C THR A 157 21.13 -3.05 1.09
N LEU A 158 20.51 -2.65 -0.02
CA LEU A 158 19.12 -3.05 -0.30
C LEU A 158 18.96 -4.58 -0.42
N PRO A 159 19.83 -5.32 -1.13
CA PRO A 159 19.78 -6.79 -1.13
C PRO A 159 19.81 -7.42 0.26
N ASP A 160 20.58 -6.88 1.21
CA ASP A 160 20.59 -7.38 2.59
C ASP A 160 19.25 -7.16 3.30
N VAL A 161 18.58 -6.02 3.03
CA VAL A 161 17.24 -5.73 3.55
C VAL A 161 16.21 -6.68 2.96
N ILE A 162 16.26 -6.96 1.65
CA ILE A 162 15.36 -7.92 1.01
C ILE A 162 15.58 -9.33 1.57
N PHE A 163 16.83 -9.76 1.72
CA PHE A 163 17.17 -11.03 2.36
C PHE A 163 16.62 -11.11 3.79
N ALA A 164 16.69 -10.03 4.57
CA ALA A 164 16.12 -10.02 5.91
C ALA A 164 14.59 -10.16 5.90
N ILE A 165 13.90 -9.51 4.96
CA ILE A 165 12.45 -9.66 4.76
C ILE A 165 12.09 -11.11 4.43
N GLU A 166 12.85 -11.78 3.55
CA GLU A 166 12.65 -13.19 3.23
C GLU A 166 12.80 -14.08 4.46
N GLN A 167 13.83 -13.84 5.30
CA GLN A 167 14.01 -14.58 6.55
C GLN A 167 12.84 -14.34 7.52
N PHE A 168 12.30 -13.13 7.57
CA PHE A 168 11.12 -12.82 8.39
C PHE A 168 9.86 -13.54 7.90
N ILE A 169 9.65 -13.65 6.59
CA ILE A 169 8.52 -14.41 6.04
C ILE A 169 8.69 -15.89 6.36
N ALA A 170 9.90 -16.45 6.17
CA ALA A 170 10.20 -17.84 6.45
C ALA A 170 9.99 -18.21 7.93
N ILE A 171 10.52 -17.41 8.87
CA ILE A 171 10.36 -17.70 10.31
C ILE A 171 8.89 -17.61 10.74
N VAL A 172 8.09 -16.71 10.15
CA VAL A 172 6.65 -16.65 10.43
C VAL A 172 5.95 -17.92 9.92
N ALA A 173 6.31 -18.41 8.73
CA ALA A 173 5.77 -19.68 8.24
C ALA A 173 6.15 -20.86 9.16
N GLU A 174 7.40 -20.91 9.65
CA GLU A 174 7.87 -21.93 10.60
C GLU A 174 7.14 -21.87 11.96
N LEU A 175 6.79 -20.68 12.43
CA LEU A 175 6.02 -20.50 13.67
C LEU A 175 4.55 -20.92 13.54
N HIS A 176 4.04 -21.13 12.32
CA HIS A 176 2.65 -21.51 12.03
C HIS A 176 2.57 -22.71 11.08
N PRO A 177 3.13 -23.89 11.46
CA PRO A 177 3.25 -25.04 10.55
C PRO A 177 1.90 -25.63 10.10
N ASP A 178 0.84 -25.41 10.89
CA ASP A 178 -0.51 -25.91 10.60
C ASP A 178 -1.37 -24.89 9.83
N ALA A 179 -0.87 -23.67 9.59
CA ALA A 179 -1.58 -22.62 8.87
C ALA A 179 -1.15 -22.52 7.41
N ASP A 180 -1.93 -21.77 6.63
CA ASP A 180 -1.51 -21.34 5.29
C ASP A 180 -0.29 -20.43 5.33
N ALA A 181 0.44 -20.36 4.21
CA ALA A 181 1.55 -19.44 4.04
C ALA A 181 1.15 -17.99 4.40
N PRO A 182 2.04 -17.24 5.07
CA PRO A 182 1.76 -15.89 5.55
C PRO A 182 1.34 -14.97 4.43
N ALA A 183 0.25 -14.22 4.63
CA ALA A 183 -0.06 -13.10 3.74
C ALA A 183 0.86 -11.92 4.09
N VAL A 184 1.35 -11.21 3.07
CA VAL A 184 2.27 -10.07 3.24
C VAL A 184 1.56 -8.80 2.76
N ILE A 185 1.53 -7.79 3.60
CA ILE A 185 1.01 -6.45 3.29
C ILE A 185 2.20 -5.50 3.26
N GLY A 186 2.53 -4.98 2.08
CA GLY A 186 3.59 -4.01 1.88
C GLY A 186 3.04 -2.64 1.51
N ASN A 187 3.35 -1.64 2.33
CA ASN A 187 2.86 -0.27 2.18
C ASN A 187 3.89 0.61 1.46
N CYS A 188 3.48 1.27 0.37
CA CYS A 188 4.31 2.20 -0.40
C CYS A 188 5.67 1.57 -0.75
N GLN A 189 6.77 2.10 -0.19
CA GLN A 189 8.12 1.58 -0.37
C GLN A 189 8.24 0.09 -0.02
N ALA A 190 7.58 -0.33 1.06
CA ALA A 190 7.62 -1.71 1.49
C ALA A 190 6.85 -2.65 0.56
N GLY A 191 5.92 -2.13 -0.25
CA GLY A 191 5.22 -2.91 -1.27
C GLY A 191 6.16 -3.42 -2.35
N TRP A 192 6.97 -2.54 -2.96
CA TRP A 192 7.95 -3.01 -3.94
C TRP A 192 9.05 -3.85 -3.28
N ALA A 193 9.40 -3.61 -2.02
CA ALA A 193 10.37 -4.45 -1.30
C ALA A 193 9.83 -5.88 -1.08
N ALA A 194 8.55 -5.99 -0.71
CA ALA A 194 7.88 -7.29 -0.59
C ALA A 194 7.76 -8.00 -1.95
N ALA A 195 7.47 -7.26 -3.03
CA ALA A 195 7.47 -7.81 -4.38
C ALA A 195 8.86 -8.35 -4.79
N LEU A 196 9.94 -7.64 -4.46
CA LEU A 196 11.31 -8.11 -4.68
C LEU A 196 11.61 -9.40 -3.90
N ALA A 197 11.23 -9.48 -2.62
CA ALA A 197 11.42 -10.68 -1.80
C ALA A 197 10.66 -11.89 -2.36
N CYS A 198 9.41 -11.69 -2.77
CA CYS A 198 8.60 -12.76 -3.37
C CYS A 198 9.07 -13.18 -4.77
N ALA A 199 9.71 -12.28 -5.52
CA ALA A 199 10.30 -12.59 -6.82
C ALA A 199 11.66 -13.30 -6.69
N ASP A 200 12.51 -12.91 -5.74
CA ASP A 200 13.82 -13.56 -5.53
C ASP A 200 13.68 -14.96 -4.92
N LYS A 201 12.67 -15.13 -4.04
CA LYS A 201 12.30 -16.40 -3.42
C LYS A 201 10.83 -16.78 -3.66
N PRO A 202 10.51 -17.33 -4.85
CA PRO A 202 9.17 -17.77 -5.21
C PRO A 202 8.55 -18.72 -4.18
N GLY A 203 7.25 -18.55 -3.92
CA GLY A 203 6.46 -19.43 -3.03
C GLY A 203 6.67 -19.21 -1.53
N ILE A 204 7.46 -18.20 -1.12
CA ILE A 204 7.72 -17.91 0.30
C ILE A 204 6.49 -17.36 1.05
N ALA A 205 5.56 -16.72 0.34
CA ALA A 205 4.39 -16.06 0.90
C ALA A 205 3.07 -16.58 0.30
N GLY A 206 1.97 -16.39 1.04
CA GLY A 206 0.59 -16.46 0.53
C GLY A 206 0.25 -15.22 -0.30
N PRO A 207 -0.93 -14.60 -0.16
CA PRO A 207 -1.27 -13.36 -0.84
C PRO A 207 -0.31 -12.21 -0.51
N LEU A 208 0.07 -11.46 -1.54
CA LEU A 208 0.88 -10.26 -1.47
C LEU A 208 0.01 -9.04 -1.76
N ALA A 209 -0.30 -8.23 -0.76
CA ALA A 209 -1.00 -6.96 -0.91
C ALA A 209 0.00 -5.80 -1.03
N LEU A 210 -0.11 -5.06 -2.13
CA LEU A 210 0.71 -3.92 -2.51
C LEU A 210 -0.14 -2.65 -2.40
N ASN A 211 -0.01 -1.94 -1.28
CA ASN A 211 -0.84 -0.79 -0.98
C ASN A 211 -0.11 0.50 -1.38
N GLY A 212 -0.65 1.26 -2.33
CA GLY A 212 -0.04 2.50 -2.82
C GLY A 212 1.43 2.35 -3.22
N ALA A 213 1.81 1.21 -3.80
CA ALA A 213 3.19 0.83 -4.07
C ALA A 213 3.51 0.91 -5.58
N PRO A 214 4.50 1.70 -6.01
CA PRO A 214 4.85 1.82 -7.42
C PRO A 214 5.70 0.65 -7.88
N LEU A 215 5.33 0.06 -9.00
CA LEU A 215 6.15 -0.91 -9.75
C LEU A 215 6.42 -0.47 -11.20
N SER A 216 5.65 0.51 -11.70
CA SER A 216 5.89 1.22 -12.96
C SER A 216 6.31 2.65 -12.69
N TYR A 217 7.61 2.90 -12.55
CA TYR A 217 8.09 4.17 -12.01
C TYR A 217 7.98 5.37 -12.97
N TRP A 218 7.86 5.11 -14.28
CA TRP A 218 7.75 6.14 -15.32
C TRP A 218 6.30 6.48 -15.69
N SER A 219 5.37 5.55 -15.46
CA SER A 219 3.98 5.70 -15.88
C SER A 219 3.26 6.85 -15.17
N GLY A 220 2.25 7.40 -15.83
CA GLY A 220 1.47 8.54 -15.37
C GLY A 220 0.89 9.34 -16.52
N VAL A 221 -0.09 10.18 -16.20
CA VAL A 221 -0.81 11.02 -17.16
C VAL A 221 -0.17 12.41 -17.24
N ALA A 222 -0.06 12.94 -18.46
CA ALA A 222 0.44 14.29 -18.70
C ALA A 222 -0.42 15.34 -17.96
N GLY A 223 0.22 16.34 -17.35
CA GLY A 223 -0.45 17.43 -16.64
C GLY A 223 -1.08 17.08 -15.28
N VAL A 224 -0.97 15.82 -14.80
CA VAL A 224 -1.62 15.40 -13.55
C VAL A 224 -0.63 15.29 -12.39
N ASN A 225 0.38 14.41 -12.51
CA ASN A 225 1.29 14.07 -11.41
C ASN A 225 2.74 14.39 -11.76
N PRO A 226 3.26 15.58 -11.41
CA PRO A 226 4.56 16.08 -11.85
C PRO A 226 5.75 15.42 -11.15
N MET A 227 5.50 14.66 -10.07
CA MET A 227 6.56 14.08 -9.23
C MET A 227 7.54 13.23 -10.05
N ARG A 228 7.06 12.51 -11.06
CA ARG A 228 7.88 11.66 -11.94
C ARG A 228 8.97 12.44 -12.70
N TYR A 229 8.73 13.70 -13.06
CA TYR A 229 9.67 14.53 -13.82
C TYR A 229 10.86 15.01 -12.98
N ARG A 230 10.71 15.13 -11.65
CA ARG A 230 11.73 15.70 -10.75
C ARG A 230 13.07 14.98 -10.85
N GLY A 231 13.05 13.64 -10.99
CA GLY A 231 14.27 12.85 -11.13
C GLY A 231 15.12 13.29 -12.33
N GLY A 232 14.48 13.54 -13.48
CA GLY A 232 15.15 14.06 -14.67
C GLY A 232 15.57 15.52 -14.54
N LEU A 233 14.74 16.38 -13.95
CA LEU A 233 15.06 17.80 -13.78
C LEU A 233 16.21 18.06 -12.81
N LEU A 234 16.43 17.16 -11.83
CA LEU A 234 17.59 17.21 -10.92
C LEU A 234 18.84 16.54 -11.51
N GLY A 235 18.77 16.05 -12.75
CA GLY A 235 19.89 15.39 -13.43
C GLY A 235 20.13 13.94 -13.00
N GLY A 236 19.16 13.31 -12.34
CA GLY A 236 19.17 11.88 -12.01
C GLY A 236 19.62 11.54 -10.60
N VAL A 237 20.20 10.34 -10.46
CA VAL A 237 20.52 9.72 -9.17
C VAL A 237 21.64 10.43 -8.39
N TRP A 238 22.54 11.15 -9.08
CA TRP A 238 23.76 11.73 -8.48
C TRP A 238 23.51 12.62 -7.25
N VAL A 239 22.36 13.30 -7.18
CA VAL A 239 21.98 14.15 -6.03
C VAL A 239 21.89 13.32 -4.75
N HIS A 240 21.45 12.07 -4.82
CA HIS A 240 21.37 11.18 -3.66
C HIS A 240 22.76 10.75 -3.20
N SER A 241 23.67 10.45 -4.14
CA SER A 241 25.09 10.23 -3.84
C SER A 241 25.70 11.46 -3.16
N PHE A 242 25.43 12.66 -3.69
CA PHE A 242 25.93 13.93 -3.15
C PHE A 242 25.42 14.23 -1.74
N LEU A 243 24.11 14.11 -1.51
CA LEU A 243 23.53 14.30 -0.17
C LEU A 243 24.04 13.26 0.83
N SER A 244 24.28 12.02 0.39
CA SER A 244 24.90 10.99 1.23
C SER A 244 26.35 11.31 1.56
N ASP A 245 27.12 11.80 0.59
CA ASP A 245 28.53 12.18 0.80
C ASP A 245 28.66 13.43 1.69
N LEU A 246 27.68 14.34 1.70
CA LEU A 246 27.57 15.42 2.69
C LEU A 246 27.18 14.89 4.07
N GLY A 247 26.39 13.82 4.11
CA GLY A 247 25.98 13.10 5.32
C GLY A 247 27.00 12.07 5.81
N ASN A 248 28.25 12.12 5.33
CA ASN A 248 29.33 11.20 5.65
C ASN A 248 29.01 9.72 5.33
N GLY A 249 28.40 9.46 4.17
CA GLY A 249 27.99 8.13 3.71
C GLY A 249 26.57 7.73 4.14
N VAL A 250 25.89 8.59 4.90
CA VAL A 250 24.51 8.37 5.36
C VAL A 250 23.57 9.40 4.73
N PHE A 251 22.56 8.91 4.04
CA PHE A 251 21.49 9.72 3.48
C PHE A 251 20.46 10.09 4.55
N ASP A 252 20.21 11.39 4.72
CA ASP A 252 19.21 11.89 5.64
C ASP A 252 17.80 11.85 5.02
N GLY A 253 16.94 10.98 5.55
CA GLY A 253 15.55 10.82 5.09
C GLY A 253 14.69 12.07 5.26
N ALA A 254 15.12 13.07 6.03
CA ALA A 254 14.44 14.37 6.07
C ALA A 254 14.38 15.04 4.68
N ASN A 255 15.31 14.73 3.77
CA ASN A 255 15.27 15.20 2.38
C ASN A 255 14.12 14.55 1.59
N LEU A 256 13.79 13.29 1.85
CA LEU A 256 12.62 12.63 1.24
C LEU A 256 11.33 13.23 1.77
N VAL A 257 11.23 13.44 3.09
CA VAL A 257 10.05 14.06 3.70
C VAL A 257 9.85 15.47 3.16
N LEU A 258 10.92 16.25 3.01
CA LEU A 258 10.85 17.59 2.40
C LEU A 258 10.37 17.52 0.95
N ASN A 259 10.83 16.55 0.16
CA ASN A 259 10.37 16.37 -1.21
C ASN A 259 8.85 16.15 -1.27
N MET A 260 8.31 15.34 -0.35
CA MET A 260 6.87 15.08 -0.22
C MET A 260 6.09 16.32 0.23
N GLU A 261 6.59 17.05 1.24
CA GLU A 261 5.97 18.30 1.71
C GLU A 261 5.89 19.36 0.58
N LEU A 262 6.88 19.40 -0.30
CA LEU A 262 6.91 20.33 -1.43
C LEU A 262 5.92 19.98 -2.56
N LEU A 263 5.26 18.82 -2.54
CA LEU A 263 4.25 18.49 -3.55
C LEU A 263 2.99 19.32 -3.37
N ASN A 264 2.60 19.60 -2.13
CA ASN A 264 1.46 20.46 -1.82
C ASN A 264 1.88 21.64 -0.92
N PRO A 265 2.40 22.74 -1.51
CA PRO A 265 2.80 23.94 -0.78
C PRO A 265 1.67 24.58 0.02
N ALA A 266 0.44 24.59 -0.51
CA ALA A 266 -0.74 25.14 0.17
C ALA A 266 -0.98 24.42 1.50
N ASN A 267 -1.03 23.09 1.47
CA ASN A 267 -1.17 22.28 2.67
C ASN A 267 0.01 22.43 3.63
N THR A 268 1.24 22.33 3.13
CA THR A 268 2.47 22.34 3.94
C THR A 268 2.68 23.68 4.66
N TYR A 269 2.56 24.78 3.95
CA TYR A 269 2.88 26.11 4.48
C TYR A 269 1.68 26.82 5.11
N TRP A 270 0.45 26.48 4.73
CA TRP A 270 -0.74 27.19 5.15
C TRP A 270 -1.83 26.29 5.73
N THR A 271 -2.58 25.55 4.90
CA THR A 271 -3.87 24.90 5.27
C THR A 271 -3.74 24.01 6.51
N LYS A 272 -2.70 23.19 6.61
CA LYS A 272 -2.46 22.34 7.78
C LYS A 272 -2.29 23.15 9.06
N GLN A 273 -1.52 24.24 9.01
CA GLN A 273 -1.25 25.09 10.17
C GLN A 273 -2.46 25.96 10.51
N TYR A 274 -3.12 26.51 9.48
CA TYR A 274 -4.33 27.30 9.64
C TYR A 274 -5.46 26.47 10.26
N ASN A 275 -5.64 25.21 9.85
CA ASN A 275 -6.65 24.33 10.44
C ASN A 275 -6.43 24.12 11.96
N VAL A 276 -5.18 24.01 12.41
CA VAL A 276 -4.87 23.93 13.85
C VAL A 276 -5.10 25.28 14.53
N TYR A 277 -4.71 26.38 13.89
CA TYR A 277 -4.92 27.73 14.41
C TYR A 277 -6.41 28.11 14.51
N SER A 278 -7.24 27.72 13.55
CA SER A 278 -8.68 28.01 13.56
C SER A 278 -9.44 27.12 14.54
N ASN A 279 -8.96 25.90 14.78
CA ASN A 279 -9.58 24.91 15.66
C ASN A 279 -8.68 24.52 16.87
N VAL A 280 -8.00 25.50 17.47
CA VAL A 280 -7.05 25.27 18.58
C VAL A 280 -7.63 24.53 19.78
N ASP A 281 -8.95 24.57 19.95
CA ASP A 281 -9.66 23.98 21.08
C ASP A 281 -9.89 22.46 20.91
N THR A 282 -9.75 21.93 19.68
CA THR A 282 -10.04 20.51 19.37
C THR A 282 -8.92 19.79 18.61
N GLU A 283 -8.11 20.51 17.83
CA GLU A 283 -7.17 19.90 16.88
C GLU A 283 -5.82 19.50 17.48
N GLU A 284 -5.50 19.92 18.71
CA GLU A 284 -4.18 19.72 19.34
C GLU A 284 -3.76 18.24 19.32
N ASP A 285 -4.60 17.34 19.87
CA ASP A 285 -4.25 15.92 20.01
C ASP A 285 -4.09 15.24 18.65
N ARG A 286 -4.99 15.52 17.70
CA ARG A 286 -4.93 14.95 16.34
C ARG A 286 -3.64 15.38 15.64
N TYR A 287 -3.31 16.66 15.70
CA TYR A 287 -2.11 17.23 15.08
C TYR A 287 -0.83 16.67 15.71
N LEU A 288 -0.72 16.66 17.05
CA LEU A 288 0.47 16.19 17.73
C LEU A 288 0.71 14.68 17.54
N ASN A 289 -0.36 13.88 17.49
CA ASN A 289 -0.25 12.45 17.21
C ASN A 289 0.26 12.19 15.78
N PHE A 290 -0.22 12.95 14.79
CA PHE A 290 0.29 12.87 13.43
C PHE A 290 1.75 13.33 13.34
N GLU A 291 2.09 14.46 13.94
CA GLU A 291 3.45 15.01 13.95
C GLU A 291 4.48 14.12 14.66
N LYS A 292 4.05 13.29 15.59
CA LYS A 292 4.93 12.30 16.23
C LYS A 292 5.49 11.30 15.21
N TRP A 293 4.69 10.87 14.23
CA TRP A 293 5.15 10.03 13.13
C TRP A 293 5.82 10.85 12.02
N TRP A 294 5.17 11.92 11.56
CA TRP A 294 5.65 12.78 10.46
C TRP A 294 7.00 13.44 10.75
N GLY A 295 7.31 13.68 12.03
CA GLY A 295 8.59 14.24 12.47
C GLY A 295 9.71 13.22 12.65
N GLY A 296 9.45 11.92 12.53
CA GLY A 296 10.47 10.88 12.71
C GLY A 296 11.29 10.69 11.43
N PHE A 297 12.46 11.31 11.34
CA PHE A 297 13.33 11.21 10.15
C PHE A 297 14.28 10.02 10.25
N PHE A 298 14.14 9.06 9.32
CA PHE A 298 14.89 7.81 9.30
C PHE A 298 15.90 7.82 8.16
N MET A 299 17.10 7.31 8.41
CA MET A 299 18.24 7.43 7.50
C MET A 299 18.43 6.16 6.69
N MET A 300 19.26 6.22 5.64
CA MET A 300 19.70 5.09 4.83
C MET A 300 21.20 5.21 4.52
N ASN A 301 21.88 4.11 4.25
CA ASN A 301 23.23 4.20 3.68
C ASN A 301 23.17 4.75 2.24
N ASP A 302 24.28 5.36 1.78
CA ASP A 302 24.46 5.77 0.38
C ASP A 302 24.09 4.64 -0.60
N GLU A 303 24.59 3.43 -0.34
CA GLU A 303 24.39 2.26 -1.21
C GLU A 303 22.92 1.88 -1.32
N GLU A 304 22.15 1.98 -0.23
CA GLU A 304 20.71 1.67 -0.22
C GLU A 304 19.93 2.68 -1.08
N ILE A 305 20.03 3.98 -0.77
CA ILE A 305 19.23 5.00 -1.48
C ILE A 305 19.66 5.13 -2.93
N HIS A 306 20.97 5.00 -3.21
CA HIS A 306 21.48 5.05 -4.56
C HIS A 306 20.97 3.88 -5.39
N TYR A 307 21.02 2.65 -4.83
CA TYR A 307 20.49 1.47 -5.51
C TYR A 307 18.99 1.62 -5.80
N ILE A 308 18.20 2.07 -4.82
CA ILE A 308 16.75 2.30 -4.95
C ILE A 308 16.47 3.27 -6.09
N VAL A 309 17.04 4.47 -6.04
CA VAL A 309 16.73 5.52 -7.04
C VAL A 309 17.27 5.15 -8.42
N ARG A 310 18.47 4.58 -8.49
CA ARG A 310 19.08 4.20 -9.77
C ARG A 310 18.32 3.09 -10.47
N ASN A 311 17.96 2.03 -9.76
CA ASN A 311 17.43 0.82 -10.40
C ASN A 311 15.90 0.82 -10.47
N LEU A 312 15.21 1.41 -9.50
CA LEU A 312 13.75 1.47 -9.47
C LEU A 312 13.26 2.75 -10.14
N PHE A 313 13.40 3.89 -9.48
CA PHE A 313 12.71 5.12 -9.89
C PHE A 313 13.22 5.73 -11.19
N VAL A 314 14.53 5.92 -11.33
CA VAL A 314 15.12 6.53 -12.53
C VAL A 314 15.33 5.49 -13.62
N GLY A 315 15.79 4.29 -13.27
CA GLY A 315 16.12 3.24 -14.24
C GLY A 315 14.98 2.33 -14.69
N ASN A 316 13.87 2.27 -13.94
CA ASN A 316 12.71 1.41 -14.19
C ASN A 316 13.09 -0.06 -14.54
N LYS A 317 14.09 -0.60 -13.86
CA LYS A 317 14.67 -1.92 -14.18
C LYS A 317 13.80 -3.09 -13.70
N LEU A 318 13.01 -2.89 -12.64
CA LEU A 318 12.16 -3.94 -12.08
C LEU A 318 11.05 -4.36 -13.06
N GLU A 319 10.29 -3.41 -13.58
CA GLU A 319 9.24 -3.64 -14.58
C GLU A 319 9.80 -4.35 -15.84
N ARG A 320 11.03 -4.00 -16.22
CA ARG A 320 11.70 -4.52 -17.42
C ARG A 320 12.38 -5.88 -17.21
N GLY A 321 12.41 -6.40 -15.99
CA GLY A 321 13.09 -7.64 -15.66
C GLY A 321 14.62 -7.55 -15.75
N GLU A 322 15.19 -6.37 -15.48
CA GLU A 322 16.62 -6.06 -15.58
C GLU A 322 17.27 -5.80 -14.21
N LEU A 323 16.49 -5.78 -13.14
CA LEU A 323 16.99 -5.53 -11.79
C LEU A 323 17.66 -6.79 -11.23
N GLU A 324 18.83 -6.63 -10.62
CA GLU A 324 19.64 -7.73 -10.07
C GLU A 324 19.93 -7.47 -8.60
N LEU A 325 19.35 -8.28 -7.70
CA LEU A 325 19.73 -8.25 -6.26
C LEU A 325 21.06 -8.96 -6.01
N GLN A 326 21.37 -9.96 -6.83
CA GLN A 326 22.62 -10.71 -6.83
C GLN A 326 23.23 -10.63 -8.22
N GLU A 327 24.53 -10.45 -8.30
CA GLU A 327 25.24 -10.27 -9.57
C GLU A 327 24.92 -11.41 -10.55
N GLY A 328 24.43 -11.07 -11.74
CA GLY A 328 24.07 -12.02 -12.79
C GLY A 328 22.72 -12.71 -12.61
N ARG A 329 21.96 -12.42 -11.56
CA ARG A 329 20.60 -12.94 -11.34
C ARG A 329 19.56 -11.83 -11.48
N LYS A 330 18.98 -11.74 -12.67
CA LYS A 330 17.86 -10.83 -12.95
C LYS A 330 16.58 -11.33 -12.29
N LEU A 331 15.85 -10.40 -11.68
CA LEU A 331 14.52 -10.64 -11.15
C LEU A 331 13.46 -10.46 -12.23
N ASN A 332 12.43 -11.30 -12.17
CA ASN A 332 11.24 -11.17 -12.99
C ASN A 332 10.00 -11.19 -12.09
N LEU A 333 9.11 -10.21 -12.26
CA LEU A 333 7.84 -10.16 -11.51
C LEU A 333 6.93 -11.37 -11.83
N LYS A 334 7.15 -12.08 -12.94
CA LYS A 334 6.48 -13.35 -13.24
C LYS A 334 6.88 -14.50 -12.32
N ASP A 335 8.00 -14.39 -11.60
CA ASP A 335 8.49 -15.42 -10.69
C ASP A 335 7.71 -15.42 -9.36
N ILE A 336 6.90 -14.38 -9.09
CA ILE A 336 6.02 -14.33 -7.93
C ILE A 336 4.91 -15.39 -8.09
N GLU A 337 4.89 -16.42 -7.25
CA GLU A 337 3.84 -17.47 -7.25
C GLU A 337 2.61 -17.12 -6.39
N SER A 338 2.77 -16.11 -5.54
CA SER A 338 1.74 -15.57 -4.64
C SER A 338 0.68 -14.81 -5.43
N PRO A 339 -0.62 -14.93 -5.11
CA PRO A 339 -1.63 -13.99 -5.60
C PRO A 339 -1.24 -12.56 -5.23
N ILE A 340 -1.34 -11.64 -6.19
CA ILE A 340 -0.97 -10.24 -6.01
C ILE A 340 -2.25 -9.42 -5.93
N LEU A 341 -2.40 -8.65 -4.86
CA LEU A 341 -3.45 -7.64 -4.72
C LEU A 341 -2.82 -6.24 -4.77
N VAL A 342 -3.29 -5.38 -5.65
CA VAL A 342 -2.83 -3.98 -5.76
C VAL A 342 -3.92 -3.04 -5.29
N PHE A 343 -3.65 -2.24 -4.27
CA PHE A 343 -4.56 -1.17 -3.85
C PHE A 343 -4.01 0.18 -4.34
N ALA A 344 -4.67 0.74 -5.34
CA ALA A 344 -4.36 2.02 -5.97
C ALA A 344 -5.43 3.09 -5.66
N SER A 345 -5.08 4.36 -5.84
CA SER A 345 -6.07 5.43 -5.83
C SER A 345 -5.81 6.49 -6.91
N MET A 346 -6.90 7.04 -7.46
CA MET A 346 -6.87 8.21 -8.35
C MET A 346 -6.56 9.51 -7.60
N GLY A 347 -6.78 9.56 -6.28
CA GLY A 347 -6.41 10.70 -5.43
C GLY A 347 -4.95 10.68 -4.97
N ASP A 348 -4.21 9.60 -5.28
CA ASP A 348 -2.81 9.45 -4.91
C ASP A 348 -1.89 10.20 -5.91
N ASN A 349 -1.18 11.21 -5.42
CA ASN A 349 -0.23 12.00 -6.19
C ASN A 349 1.25 11.60 -5.99
N ILE A 350 1.50 10.60 -5.15
CA ILE A 350 2.83 10.01 -4.90
C ILE A 350 3.01 8.76 -5.73
N THR A 351 1.99 7.90 -5.73
CA THR A 351 1.93 6.64 -6.46
C THR A 351 0.56 6.55 -7.12
N PRO A 352 0.34 7.32 -8.20
CA PRO A 352 -0.94 7.33 -8.88
C PRO A 352 -1.23 5.94 -9.47
N ALA A 353 -2.50 5.69 -9.80
CA ALA A 353 -2.96 4.37 -10.22
C ALA A 353 -2.14 3.75 -11.37
N GLN A 354 -1.64 4.58 -12.30
CA GLN A 354 -0.78 4.16 -13.41
C GLN A 354 0.54 3.56 -12.88
N GLN A 355 1.19 4.19 -11.89
CA GLN A 355 2.43 3.65 -11.32
C GLN A 355 2.23 2.35 -10.53
N ALA A 356 1.04 2.19 -9.93
CA ALA A 356 0.68 0.99 -9.19
C ALA A 356 0.25 -0.18 -10.10
N LEU A 357 -0.36 0.09 -11.26
CA LEU A 357 -1.03 -0.93 -12.08
C LEU A 357 -0.37 -1.23 -13.43
N ASN A 358 0.32 -0.27 -14.05
CA ASN A 358 0.81 -0.46 -15.43
C ASN A 358 1.87 -1.55 -15.56
N TRP A 359 2.49 -1.97 -14.46
CA TRP A 359 3.49 -3.04 -14.50
C TRP A 359 2.82 -4.34 -14.96
N ILE A 360 1.50 -4.49 -14.74
CA ILE A 360 0.73 -5.67 -15.13
C ILE A 360 0.75 -5.85 -16.66
N PRO A 361 0.24 -4.90 -17.49
CA PRO A 361 0.36 -5.00 -18.94
C PRO A 361 1.82 -4.89 -19.44
N ARG A 362 2.73 -4.35 -18.63
CA ARG A 362 4.16 -4.27 -18.96
C ARG A 362 4.92 -5.55 -18.63
N VAL A 363 4.43 -6.42 -17.78
CA VAL A 363 5.06 -7.71 -17.48
C VAL A 363 4.37 -8.82 -18.26
N TYR A 364 3.03 -8.81 -18.29
CA TYR A 364 2.21 -9.82 -18.96
C TYR A 364 1.70 -9.31 -20.30
N SER A 365 1.88 -10.10 -21.37
CA SER A 365 1.44 -9.68 -22.71
C SER A 365 -0.09 -9.71 -22.89
N SER A 366 -0.80 -10.46 -22.06
CA SER A 366 -2.26 -10.59 -22.08
C SER A 366 -2.76 -11.24 -20.79
N VAL A 367 -4.08 -11.22 -20.55
CA VAL A 367 -4.70 -11.98 -19.43
C VAL A 367 -4.45 -13.48 -19.60
N GLU A 368 -4.32 -13.96 -20.83
CA GLU A 368 -3.94 -15.35 -21.10
C GLU A 368 -2.50 -15.64 -20.69
N ASP A 369 -1.59 -14.67 -20.79
CA ASP A 369 -0.23 -14.80 -20.26
C ASP A 369 -0.22 -14.89 -18.73
N ILE A 370 -1.07 -14.11 -18.03
CA ILE A 370 -1.29 -14.25 -16.57
C ILE A 370 -1.77 -15.68 -16.23
N ARG A 371 -2.80 -16.17 -16.94
CA ARG A 371 -3.35 -17.52 -16.74
C ARG A 371 -2.32 -18.62 -16.96
N ARG A 372 -1.48 -18.49 -17.98
CA ARG A 372 -0.41 -19.45 -18.29
C ARG A 372 0.62 -19.57 -17.19
N HIS A 373 0.94 -18.45 -16.52
CA HIS A 373 1.82 -18.43 -15.35
C HIS A 373 1.10 -18.85 -14.06
N GLY A 374 -0.19 -19.23 -14.14
CA GLY A 374 -0.97 -19.63 -12.96
C GLY A 374 -1.20 -18.49 -11.97
N GLN A 375 -1.00 -17.23 -12.39
CA GLN A 375 -1.02 -16.07 -11.52
C GLN A 375 -2.45 -15.55 -11.32
N VAL A 376 -2.72 -15.06 -10.11
CA VAL A 376 -3.93 -14.31 -9.77
C VAL A 376 -3.52 -12.87 -9.47
N VAL A 377 -4.00 -11.92 -10.26
CA VAL A 377 -3.81 -10.49 -10.01
C VAL A 377 -5.16 -9.85 -9.73
N VAL A 378 -5.26 -9.23 -8.56
CA VAL A 378 -6.44 -8.47 -8.12
C VAL A 378 -6.04 -7.02 -7.96
N TYR A 379 -6.90 -6.08 -8.34
CA TYR A 379 -6.68 -4.67 -8.00
C TYR A 379 -7.93 -3.99 -7.46
N ILE A 380 -7.72 -2.90 -6.72
CA ILE A 380 -8.74 -1.97 -6.21
C ILE A 380 -8.32 -0.57 -6.64
N VAL A 381 -9.25 0.23 -7.19
CA VAL A 381 -9.01 1.65 -7.48
C VAL A 381 -9.98 2.51 -6.68
N HIS A 382 -9.48 3.15 -5.64
CA HIS A 382 -10.25 4.14 -4.89
C HIS A 382 -10.22 5.51 -5.60
N GLN A 383 -11.35 6.21 -5.65
CA GLN A 383 -11.47 7.43 -6.47
C GLN A 383 -10.78 8.66 -5.85
N GLU A 384 -10.92 8.89 -4.55
CA GLU A 384 -10.59 10.20 -3.98
C GLU A 384 -9.46 10.21 -2.94
N ILE A 385 -8.99 9.04 -2.49
CA ILE A 385 -8.12 9.00 -1.31
C ILE A 385 -6.68 9.35 -1.69
N GLY A 386 -6.07 10.29 -0.98
CA GLY A 386 -4.66 10.59 -1.12
C GLY A 386 -3.74 9.47 -0.60
N HIS A 387 -2.47 9.51 -0.99
CA HIS A 387 -1.47 8.48 -0.65
C HIS A 387 -1.48 8.03 0.81
N LEU A 388 -1.39 8.97 1.75
CA LEU A 388 -1.39 8.65 3.18
C LEU A 388 -2.72 8.04 3.63
N GLY A 389 -3.82 8.48 3.04
CA GLY A 389 -5.15 8.00 3.37
C GLY A 389 -5.34 6.52 3.08
N ILE A 390 -4.63 5.97 2.08
CA ILE A 390 -4.59 4.52 1.80
C ILE A 390 -4.22 3.74 3.07
N PHE A 391 -3.32 4.25 3.91
CA PHE A 391 -2.80 3.53 5.09
C PHE A 391 -3.41 3.97 6.42
N VAL A 392 -3.73 5.27 6.57
CA VAL A 392 -4.06 5.88 7.88
C VAL A 392 -5.51 6.32 8.07
N ALA A 393 -6.29 6.35 6.99
CA ALA A 393 -7.67 6.76 7.07
C ALA A 393 -8.51 5.65 7.73
N GLY A 394 -9.22 6.00 8.81
CA GLY A 394 -10.07 5.03 9.50
C GLY A 394 -11.22 4.53 8.63
N SER A 395 -11.70 5.34 7.68
CA SER A 395 -12.68 4.92 6.67
C SER A 395 -12.10 3.83 5.77
N VAL A 396 -10.88 4.03 5.29
CA VAL A 396 -10.19 3.06 4.42
C VAL A 396 -9.84 1.77 5.15
N ALA A 397 -9.40 1.88 6.40
CA ALA A 397 -9.18 0.73 7.25
C ALA A 397 -10.46 -0.10 7.43
N LYS A 398 -11.58 0.55 7.74
CA LYS A 398 -12.87 -0.12 8.02
C LYS A 398 -13.54 -0.74 6.79
N LYS A 399 -13.23 -0.26 5.59
CA LYS A 399 -13.84 -0.71 4.34
C LYS A 399 -12.84 -1.53 3.51
N GLU A 400 -11.87 -0.88 2.87
CA GLU A 400 -10.95 -1.52 1.93
C GLU A 400 -10.06 -2.56 2.62
N HIS A 401 -9.28 -2.17 3.64
CA HIS A 401 -8.37 -3.12 4.31
C HIS A 401 -9.10 -4.25 5.01
N ARG A 402 -10.27 -3.95 5.61
CA ARG A 402 -11.13 -4.97 6.19
C ARG A 402 -11.52 -6.03 5.16
N GLU A 403 -11.96 -5.62 3.97
CA GLU A 403 -12.37 -6.55 2.93
C GLU A 403 -11.17 -7.24 2.26
N ILE A 404 -10.06 -6.55 2.05
CA ILE A 404 -8.80 -7.17 1.55
C ILE A 404 -8.40 -8.32 2.47
N ILE A 405 -8.24 -8.04 3.77
CA ILE A 405 -7.82 -9.01 4.79
C ILE A 405 -8.87 -10.12 4.92
N GLY A 406 -10.15 -9.76 4.96
CA GLY A 406 -11.26 -10.70 5.09
C GLY A 406 -11.38 -11.68 3.92
N ASN A 407 -10.80 -11.37 2.75
CA ASN A 407 -10.87 -12.17 1.54
C ASN A 407 -9.54 -12.83 1.14
N PHE A 408 -8.45 -12.74 1.92
CA PHE A 408 -7.17 -13.40 1.57
C PHE A 408 -7.30 -14.90 1.28
N ASP A 409 -8.09 -15.62 2.08
CA ASP A 409 -8.33 -17.05 1.86
C ASP A 409 -9.07 -17.32 0.55
N MET A 410 -9.95 -16.40 0.13
CA MET A 410 -10.70 -16.50 -1.12
C MET A 410 -9.82 -16.16 -2.31
N ILE A 411 -8.99 -15.12 -2.21
CA ILE A 411 -8.03 -14.70 -3.25
C ILE A 411 -7.09 -15.85 -3.63
N ASP A 412 -6.62 -16.60 -2.64
CA ASP A 412 -5.82 -17.83 -2.84
C ASP A 412 -6.50 -18.92 -3.67
N CYS A 413 -7.83 -18.89 -3.72
CA CYS A 413 -8.66 -19.89 -4.38
C CYS A 413 -9.25 -19.38 -5.70
N LEU A 414 -8.98 -18.12 -6.08
CA LEU A 414 -9.44 -17.59 -7.35
C LEU A 414 -8.76 -18.34 -8.51
N PRO A 415 -9.49 -18.54 -9.63
CA PRO A 415 -8.87 -18.99 -10.85
C PRO A 415 -7.80 -18.00 -11.32
N PRO A 416 -6.69 -18.45 -11.94
CA PRO A 416 -5.70 -17.54 -12.52
C PRO A 416 -6.34 -16.53 -13.48
N GLY A 417 -5.90 -15.28 -13.42
CA GLY A 417 -6.51 -14.20 -14.19
C GLY A 417 -6.31 -12.82 -13.59
N LEU A 418 -6.92 -11.82 -14.23
CA LEU A 418 -6.94 -10.43 -13.81
C LEU A 418 -8.34 -10.05 -13.31
N TYR A 419 -8.42 -9.49 -12.11
CA TYR A 419 -9.68 -9.15 -11.46
C TYR A 419 -9.64 -7.75 -10.84
N GLU A 420 -10.77 -7.07 -10.85
CA GLU A 420 -11.03 -5.93 -9.99
C GLU A 420 -11.86 -6.38 -8.78
N MET A 421 -11.39 -6.06 -7.57
CA MET A 421 -12.17 -6.24 -6.36
C MET A 421 -13.05 -5.01 -6.14
N VAL A 422 -14.34 -5.16 -6.40
CA VAL A 422 -15.32 -4.10 -6.19
C VAL A 422 -15.98 -4.30 -4.82
N ILE A 423 -15.99 -3.24 -4.02
CA ILE A 423 -16.52 -3.23 -2.65
C ILE A 423 -17.72 -2.29 -2.59
N ASP A 424 -18.92 -2.87 -2.61
CA ASP A 424 -20.15 -2.11 -2.42
C ASP A 424 -20.44 -1.89 -0.93
N GLY A 425 -21.17 -0.81 -0.64
CA GLY A 425 -21.59 -0.45 0.71
C GLY A 425 -20.87 0.77 1.28
N ASP A 426 -21.46 1.29 2.34
CA ASP A 426 -21.00 2.49 3.05
C ASP A 426 -20.54 2.14 4.46
N VAL A 427 -19.54 2.87 4.95
CA VAL A 427 -18.98 2.72 6.30
C VAL A 427 -20.04 2.90 7.37
N ALA A 428 -21.05 3.75 7.14
CA ALA A 428 -22.14 3.98 8.10
C ALA A 428 -23.02 2.73 8.31
N SER A 429 -23.20 1.90 7.28
CA SER A 429 -24.03 0.70 7.38
C SER A 429 -23.27 -0.48 8.00
N GLY A 430 -21.93 -0.46 7.94
CA GLY A 430 -21.06 -1.53 8.43
C GLY A 430 -21.23 -2.85 7.69
N LYS A 431 -21.96 -2.86 6.57
CA LYS A 431 -22.21 -4.03 5.71
C LYS A 431 -21.59 -3.77 4.34
N PHE A 432 -20.53 -4.51 4.04
CA PHE A 432 -19.86 -4.47 2.75
C PHE A 432 -20.10 -5.79 2.00
N GLU A 433 -20.21 -5.70 0.69
CA GLU A 433 -20.22 -6.87 -0.18
C GLU A 433 -19.10 -6.72 -1.21
N SER A 434 -18.12 -7.62 -1.12
CA SER A 434 -17.00 -7.69 -2.06
C SER A 434 -17.27 -8.70 -3.17
N ARG A 435 -16.99 -8.30 -4.41
CA ARG A 435 -17.01 -9.18 -5.59
C ARG A 435 -15.77 -9.00 -6.44
N PHE A 436 -15.37 -10.06 -7.13
CA PHE A 436 -14.18 -10.09 -7.98
C PHE A 436 -14.61 -10.17 -9.44
N GLU A 437 -14.54 -9.05 -10.15
CA GLU A 437 -14.94 -8.92 -11.55
C GLU A 437 -13.74 -9.19 -12.47
N PRO A 438 -13.84 -10.12 -13.44
CA PRO A 438 -12.80 -10.31 -14.45
C PRO A 438 -12.56 -9.03 -15.25
N ARG A 439 -11.29 -8.70 -15.52
CA ARG A 439 -10.88 -7.51 -16.29
C ARG A 439 -9.93 -7.88 -17.41
N ALA A 440 -9.85 -7.01 -18.41
CA ALA A 440 -8.92 -7.06 -19.53
C ALA A 440 -7.75 -6.09 -19.30
N MET A 441 -6.66 -6.27 -20.05
CA MET A 441 -5.53 -5.32 -20.02
C MET A 441 -5.94 -3.90 -20.44
N ALA A 442 -6.97 -3.78 -21.29
CA ALA A 442 -7.52 -2.49 -21.70
C ALA A 442 -8.15 -1.71 -20.54
N ASP A 443 -8.67 -2.39 -19.51
CA ASP A 443 -9.26 -1.72 -18.34
C ASP A 443 -8.18 -1.02 -17.51
N ILE A 444 -6.98 -1.62 -17.39
CA ILE A 444 -5.83 -0.97 -16.76
C ILE A 444 -5.31 0.17 -17.64
N ALA A 445 -5.17 -0.08 -18.95
CA ALA A 445 -4.68 0.93 -19.89
C ALA A 445 -5.59 2.17 -19.96
N ALA A 446 -6.89 2.03 -19.64
CA ALA A 446 -7.83 3.14 -19.60
C ALA A 446 -7.54 4.18 -18.50
N TYR A 447 -6.69 3.85 -17.52
CA TYR A 447 -6.22 4.82 -16.53
C TYR A 447 -5.09 5.71 -17.08
N ASP A 448 -4.50 5.39 -18.23
CA ASP A 448 -3.36 6.14 -18.78
C ASP A 448 -3.70 6.87 -20.09
N ASP A 449 -2.92 7.89 -20.45
CA ASP A 449 -3.10 8.68 -21.69
C ASP A 449 -2.19 8.23 -22.84
N GLY A 450 -1.31 7.26 -22.58
CA GLY A 450 -0.41 6.69 -23.58
C GLY A 450 0.89 6.23 -22.94
N ILE A 451 1.88 5.94 -23.78
CA ILE A 451 3.20 5.43 -23.35
C ILE A 451 4.35 6.17 -24.03
N GLN A 452 4.02 7.21 -24.81
CA GLN A 452 5.00 7.88 -25.68
C GLN A 452 5.97 8.74 -24.88
N ASP A 453 5.52 9.28 -23.75
CA ASP A 453 6.29 10.03 -22.77
C ASP A 453 7.32 9.16 -22.04
N GLU A 454 7.04 7.87 -21.81
CA GLU A 454 7.99 6.91 -21.22
C GLU A 454 9.32 6.83 -21.98
N LYS A 455 9.33 7.15 -23.29
CA LYS A 455 10.56 7.24 -24.09
C LYS A 455 11.51 8.30 -23.57
N ASP A 456 11.00 9.43 -23.10
CA ASP A 456 11.82 10.50 -22.53
C ASP A 456 12.48 10.07 -21.23
N PHE A 457 11.76 9.32 -20.40
CA PHE A 457 12.32 8.75 -19.17
C PHE A 457 13.43 7.73 -19.45
N SER A 458 13.36 7.00 -20.56
CA SER A 458 14.47 6.13 -20.97
C SER A 458 15.76 6.90 -21.30
N VAL A 459 15.64 8.14 -21.81
CA VAL A 459 16.76 9.05 -22.03
C VAL A 459 17.27 9.58 -20.70
N VAL A 460 16.36 9.98 -19.79
CA VAL A 460 16.69 10.39 -18.42
C VAL A 460 17.53 9.34 -17.72
N ALA A 461 17.17 8.06 -17.82
CA ALA A 461 17.91 6.98 -17.20
C ALA A 461 19.39 6.95 -17.64
N LYS A 462 19.65 7.10 -18.94
CA LYS A 462 21.02 7.11 -19.48
C LYS A 462 21.79 8.37 -19.11
N VAL A 463 21.15 9.54 -19.17
CA VAL A 463 21.73 10.81 -18.72
C VAL A 463 22.06 10.77 -17.24
N SER A 464 21.17 10.21 -16.42
CA SER A 464 21.36 10.02 -14.99
C SER A 464 22.58 9.15 -14.69
N GLU A 465 22.76 8.04 -15.42
CA GLU A 465 23.95 7.19 -15.25
C GLU A 465 25.25 7.94 -15.63
N ALA A 466 25.23 8.73 -16.71
CA ALA A 466 26.38 9.55 -17.10
C ALA A 466 26.71 10.61 -16.03
N ASN A 467 25.71 11.32 -15.52
CA ASN A 467 25.87 12.34 -14.48
C ASN A 467 26.37 11.74 -13.16
N ASP A 468 25.83 10.60 -12.74
CA ASP A 468 26.28 9.92 -11.52
C ASP A 468 27.72 9.43 -11.64
N ASN A 469 28.10 8.88 -12.80
CA ASN A 469 29.50 8.50 -13.05
C ASN A 469 30.42 9.73 -13.01
N LEU A 470 30.02 10.85 -13.62
CA LEU A 470 30.79 12.09 -13.60
C LEU A 470 30.97 12.62 -12.16
N TYR A 471 29.88 12.66 -11.38
CA TYR A 471 29.92 13.07 -9.99
C TYR A 471 30.85 12.17 -9.16
N ARG A 472 30.67 10.84 -9.26
CA ARG A 472 31.43 9.84 -8.49
C ARG A 472 32.92 9.86 -8.80
N LEU A 473 33.29 10.14 -10.06
CA LEU A 473 34.70 10.18 -10.48
C LEU A 473 35.36 11.53 -10.18
N LEU A 474 34.67 12.64 -10.42
CA LEU A 474 35.30 13.97 -10.38
C LEU A 474 35.05 14.74 -9.08
N ALA A 475 33.84 14.71 -8.54
CA ALA A 475 33.44 15.58 -7.43
C ALA A 475 33.47 14.85 -6.08
N ARG A 476 32.97 13.60 -6.03
CA ARG A 476 32.86 12.79 -4.81
C ARG A 476 34.15 12.69 -3.99
N PRO A 477 35.35 12.48 -4.57
CA PRO A 477 36.59 12.43 -3.79
C PRO A 477 36.85 13.72 -3.00
N TRP A 478 36.55 14.88 -3.58
CA TRP A 478 36.70 16.17 -2.91
C TRP A 478 35.64 16.34 -1.83
N ILE A 479 34.37 16.04 -2.12
CA ILE A 479 33.31 16.14 -1.10
C ILE A 479 33.64 15.27 0.11
N LYS A 480 34.00 14.00 -0.09
CA LYS A 480 34.39 13.09 1.00
C LYS A 480 35.63 13.56 1.77
N LEU A 481 36.57 14.25 1.11
CA LEU A 481 37.76 14.81 1.78
C LEU A 481 37.38 15.91 2.79
N TRP A 482 36.37 16.72 2.47
CA TRP A 482 35.93 17.83 3.32
C TRP A 482 34.81 17.46 4.30
N THR A 483 34.11 16.34 4.05
CA THR A 483 33.07 15.85 4.96
C THR A 483 33.67 15.07 6.14
N THR A 484 33.17 15.37 7.33
CA THR A 484 33.42 14.64 8.57
C THR A 484 32.09 14.27 9.24
N GLU A 485 32.12 13.39 10.23
CA GLU A 485 30.90 13.08 11.00
C GLU A 485 30.35 14.34 11.70
N LEU A 486 31.22 15.22 12.19
CA LEU A 486 30.81 16.47 12.83
C LEU A 486 30.06 17.39 11.85
N SER A 487 30.60 17.60 10.64
CA SER A 487 29.92 18.43 9.63
C SER A 487 28.60 17.81 9.17
N ALA A 488 28.55 16.47 9.05
CA ALA A 488 27.34 15.76 8.68
C ALA A 488 26.23 15.95 9.74
N GLU A 489 26.56 15.80 11.03
CA GLU A 489 25.64 16.09 12.14
C GLU A 489 25.14 17.53 12.11
N PHE A 490 26.02 18.52 11.85
CA PHE A 490 25.59 19.91 11.70
C PHE A 490 24.57 20.08 10.56
N ILE A 491 24.81 19.49 9.40
CA ILE A 491 23.89 19.54 8.26
C ILE A 491 22.54 18.90 8.64
N ARG A 492 22.54 17.72 9.27
CA ARG A 492 21.32 17.04 9.72
C ARG A 492 20.53 17.90 10.71
N HIS A 493 21.20 18.49 11.71
CA HIS A 493 20.57 19.33 12.72
C HIS A 493 20.04 20.66 12.17
N LEU A 494 20.72 21.25 11.18
CA LEU A 494 20.32 22.49 10.52
C LEU A 494 19.28 22.28 9.42
N HIS A 495 18.95 21.03 9.08
CA HIS A 495 17.93 20.72 8.09
C HIS A 495 16.61 21.45 8.45
N PRO A 496 15.96 22.14 7.49
CA PRO A 496 14.81 23.00 7.77
C PRO A 496 13.69 22.33 8.58
N LEU A 497 13.43 21.05 8.30
CA LEU A 497 12.43 20.27 9.02
C LEU A 497 12.77 20.03 10.50
N ARG A 498 14.05 19.90 10.85
CA ARG A 498 14.46 19.79 12.26
C ARG A 498 14.51 21.16 12.92
N LEU A 499 15.01 22.16 12.21
CA LEU A 499 15.14 23.53 12.74
C LEU A 499 13.80 24.11 13.18
N GLN A 500 12.72 23.94 12.39
CA GLN A 500 11.37 24.41 12.77
C GLN A 500 10.82 23.75 14.05
N ARG A 501 11.36 22.60 14.46
CA ARG A 501 11.00 21.89 15.71
C ARG A 501 11.85 22.40 16.87
N TYR A 502 13.15 22.58 16.66
CA TYR A 502 14.06 23.09 17.69
C TYR A 502 13.77 24.54 18.08
N LEU A 503 13.50 25.42 17.09
CA LEU A 503 13.26 26.85 17.34
C LEU A 503 12.07 27.11 18.26
N LEU A 504 11.04 26.27 18.19
CA LEU A 504 9.81 26.41 18.96
C LEU A 504 9.79 25.54 20.23
N ALA A 505 10.72 24.61 20.42
CA ALA A 505 10.79 23.76 21.61
C ALA A 505 11.37 24.48 22.84
N ASP A 506 11.28 23.86 24.03
CA ASP A 506 11.76 24.41 25.32
C ASP A 506 13.29 24.48 25.42
N ILE A 507 14.00 23.90 24.44
CA ILE A 507 15.43 24.10 24.26
C ILE A 507 15.74 25.57 23.95
N ASN A 508 14.84 26.29 23.29
CA ASN A 508 14.86 27.74 23.16
C ASN A 508 14.26 28.36 24.44
N PRO A 509 15.04 29.06 25.29
CA PRO A 509 14.53 29.61 26.54
C PRO A 509 13.37 30.62 26.35
N LEU A 510 13.29 31.27 25.19
CA LEU A 510 12.25 32.25 24.86
C LEU A 510 10.85 31.63 24.75
N THR A 511 10.76 30.32 24.50
CA THR A 511 9.46 29.63 24.32
C THR A 511 8.93 29.07 25.64
N ARG A 512 9.76 28.90 26.67
CA ARG A 512 9.36 28.30 27.97
C ARG A 512 8.18 29.02 28.65
N PRO A 513 8.09 30.36 28.64
CA PRO A 513 6.94 31.05 29.23
C PRO A 513 5.61 30.73 28.53
N LEU A 514 5.62 30.34 27.24
CA LEU A 514 4.41 30.08 26.45
C LEU A 514 3.50 29.04 27.11
N LYS A 515 4.07 28.00 27.74
CA LYS A 515 3.27 26.99 28.47
C LYS A 515 2.34 27.62 29.49
N ASN A 516 2.88 28.53 30.31
CA ASN A 516 2.12 29.16 31.39
C ASN A 516 1.15 30.20 30.82
N ILE A 517 1.57 30.99 29.84
CA ILE A 517 0.72 31.99 29.17
C ILE A 517 -0.47 31.29 28.49
N ALA A 518 -0.22 30.23 27.73
CA ALA A 518 -1.25 29.46 27.05
C ALA A 518 -2.20 28.76 28.03
N ASN A 519 -1.72 28.30 29.19
CA ASN A 519 -2.60 27.76 30.24
C ASN A 519 -3.55 28.83 30.81
N VAL A 520 -3.06 30.06 31.02
CA VAL A 520 -3.92 31.18 31.45
C VAL A 520 -4.93 31.54 30.36
N VAL A 521 -4.50 31.59 29.10
CA VAL A 521 -5.36 31.86 27.95
C VAL A 521 -6.46 30.82 27.80
N ARG A 522 -6.13 29.51 27.86
CA ARG A 522 -7.11 28.42 27.79
C ARG A 522 -8.18 28.53 28.89
N LYS A 523 -7.78 28.89 30.12
CA LYS A 523 -8.72 29.11 31.24
C LYS A 523 -9.64 30.32 31.05
N ASN A 524 -9.22 31.31 30.26
CA ASN A 524 -9.94 32.55 30.02
C ASN A 524 -10.36 32.67 28.55
N ARG A 525 -10.55 31.54 27.87
CA ARG A 525 -10.88 31.48 26.45
C ARG A 525 -12.17 32.25 26.17
N LYS A 526 -12.12 33.20 25.23
CA LYS A 526 -13.24 34.01 24.74
C LYS A 526 -13.30 33.86 23.23
N THR A 527 -14.19 32.98 22.78
CA THR A 527 -14.41 32.74 21.36
C THR A 527 -15.27 33.85 20.77
N ALA A 528 -14.88 34.37 19.60
CA ALA A 528 -15.73 35.29 18.84
C ALA A 528 -17.05 34.59 18.48
N GLY A 529 -18.15 35.35 18.43
CA GLY A 529 -19.46 34.80 18.04
C GLY A 529 -19.42 34.17 16.62
N PRO A 530 -20.28 33.18 16.34
CA PRO A 530 -20.31 32.51 15.03
C PRO A 530 -20.60 33.47 13.87
N ASP A 531 -21.38 34.52 14.13
CA ASP A 531 -21.77 35.55 13.14
C ASP A 531 -20.79 36.74 13.12
N ASN A 532 -19.57 36.59 13.64
CA ASN A 532 -18.58 37.67 13.65
C ASN A 532 -17.98 37.87 12.24
N PRO A 533 -18.17 39.04 11.60
CA PRO A 533 -17.73 39.29 10.22
C PRO A 533 -16.21 39.27 10.05
N PHE A 534 -15.44 39.52 11.11
CA PHE A 534 -13.97 39.45 11.05
C PHE A 534 -13.45 38.01 11.07
N THR A 535 -14.17 37.10 11.71
CA THR A 535 -13.86 35.66 11.64
C THR A 535 -14.15 35.11 10.24
N GLU A 536 -15.23 35.56 9.60
CA GLU A 536 -15.52 35.24 8.20
C GLU A 536 -14.46 35.81 7.25
N LEU A 537 -14.05 37.08 7.47
CA LEU A 537 -12.97 37.70 6.70
C LEU A 537 -11.64 36.94 6.85
N GLU A 538 -11.30 36.48 8.06
CA GLU A 538 -10.10 35.67 8.29
C GLU A 538 -10.14 34.36 7.48
N LYS A 539 -11.29 33.67 7.46
CA LYS A 539 -11.47 32.46 6.65
C LYS A 539 -11.33 32.77 5.17
N ALA A 540 -11.95 33.83 4.68
CA ALA A 540 -11.83 34.25 3.28
C ALA A 540 -10.38 34.62 2.90
N VAL A 541 -9.62 35.24 3.81
CA VAL A 541 -8.18 35.49 3.61
C VAL A 541 -7.41 34.18 3.57
N SER A 542 -7.73 33.22 4.45
CA SER A 542 -7.11 31.90 4.43
C SER A 542 -7.37 31.17 3.11
N ASP A 543 -8.62 31.14 2.66
CA ASP A 543 -9.03 30.52 1.39
C ASP A 543 -8.34 31.18 0.20
N TYR A 544 -8.15 32.51 0.25
CA TYR A 544 -7.38 33.25 -0.75
C TYR A 544 -5.90 32.86 -0.76
N VAL A 545 -5.25 32.75 0.41
CA VAL A 545 -3.84 32.34 0.50
C VAL A 545 -3.66 30.89 0.01
N GLU A 546 -4.57 29.99 0.38
CA GLU A 546 -4.62 28.62 -0.14
C GLU A 546 -4.72 28.63 -1.67
N GLY A 547 -5.68 29.37 -2.23
CA GLY A 547 -5.85 29.50 -3.67
C GLY A 547 -4.62 30.07 -4.39
N VAL A 548 -3.92 31.05 -3.82
CA VAL A 548 -2.66 31.58 -4.39
C VAL A 548 -1.55 30.52 -4.40
N LEU A 549 -1.43 29.74 -3.33
CA LEU A 549 -0.44 28.66 -3.23
C LEU A 549 -0.77 27.48 -4.16
N ASP A 550 -2.05 27.17 -4.35
CA ASP A 550 -2.50 26.19 -5.32
C ASP A 550 -2.23 26.65 -6.76
N ILE A 551 -2.52 27.91 -7.10
CA ILE A 551 -2.16 28.48 -8.41
C ILE A 551 -0.64 28.40 -8.64
N TYR A 552 0.17 28.72 -7.63
CA TYR A 552 1.63 28.58 -7.72
C TYR A 552 2.04 27.12 -7.95
N ARG A 553 1.44 26.16 -7.23
CA ARG A 553 1.70 24.73 -7.40
C ARG A 553 1.38 24.32 -8.83
N ASP A 554 0.19 24.62 -9.31
CA ASP A 554 -0.28 24.19 -10.63
C ASP A 554 0.57 24.81 -11.76
N TYR A 555 0.93 26.09 -11.63
CA TYR A 555 1.87 26.76 -12.54
C TYR A 555 3.27 26.13 -12.53
N ARG A 556 3.83 25.87 -11.34
CA ARG A 556 5.13 25.20 -11.18
C ARG A 556 5.11 23.82 -11.82
N ASP A 557 4.05 23.06 -11.60
CA ASP A 557 3.94 21.67 -11.99
C ASP A 557 3.83 21.52 -13.51
N LEU A 558 3.01 22.36 -14.16
CA LEU A 558 2.94 22.45 -15.62
C LEU A 558 4.30 22.83 -16.24
N HIS A 559 4.97 23.84 -15.69
CA HIS A 559 6.28 24.25 -16.23
C HIS A 559 7.38 23.23 -16.01
N GLN A 560 7.33 22.44 -14.93
CA GLN A 560 8.28 21.34 -14.73
C GLN A 560 8.16 20.30 -15.84
N GLU A 561 6.94 19.96 -16.25
CA GLU A 561 6.68 19.06 -17.36
C GLU A 561 7.13 19.64 -18.70
N GLU A 562 6.81 20.90 -18.99
CA GLU A 562 7.25 21.57 -20.22
C GLU A 562 8.79 21.62 -20.34
N ILE A 563 9.48 21.99 -19.26
CA ILE A 563 10.95 22.02 -19.22
C ILE A 563 11.50 20.61 -19.39
N PHE A 564 10.89 19.61 -18.77
CA PHE A 564 11.29 18.22 -18.92
C PHE A 564 11.19 17.78 -20.38
N GLN A 565 10.06 18.02 -21.04
CA GLN A 565 9.85 17.67 -22.44
C GLN A 565 10.80 18.46 -23.37
N LEU A 566 11.09 19.73 -23.07
CA LEU A 566 12.05 20.53 -23.83
C LEU A 566 13.47 19.95 -23.78
N ILE A 567 13.88 19.42 -22.63
CA ILE A 567 15.20 18.82 -22.42
C ILE A 567 15.27 17.42 -23.05
N TYR A 568 14.35 16.52 -22.66
CA TYR A 568 14.44 15.09 -22.98
C TYR A 568 13.75 14.70 -24.29
N GLY A 569 12.77 15.50 -24.73
CA GLY A 569 12.18 15.39 -26.06
C GLY A 569 13.08 15.92 -27.19
N ASN A 570 14.20 16.57 -26.86
CA ASN A 570 15.12 17.15 -27.84
C ASN A 570 15.83 16.08 -28.69
N GLY A 571 15.74 16.22 -30.03
CA GLY A 571 16.36 15.29 -30.98
C GLY A 571 17.89 15.18 -30.87
N TRP A 572 18.60 16.25 -30.48
CA TRP A 572 20.05 16.21 -30.25
C TRP A 572 20.40 15.36 -29.04
N LEU A 573 19.70 15.55 -27.92
CA LEU A 573 19.95 14.75 -26.71
C LEU A 573 19.62 13.28 -26.96
N ARG A 574 18.50 13.00 -27.63
CA ARG A 574 18.12 11.64 -28.06
C ARG A 574 19.12 11.01 -29.03
N SER A 575 19.89 11.81 -29.79
CA SER A 575 20.95 11.27 -30.65
C SER A 575 22.19 10.87 -29.86
N LEU A 576 22.52 11.60 -28.78
CA LEU A 576 23.63 11.27 -27.88
C LEU A 576 23.29 10.13 -26.91
N PHE A 577 22.03 10.11 -26.44
CA PHE A 577 21.48 9.09 -25.57
C PHE A 577 20.22 8.50 -26.23
N PRO A 578 20.39 7.53 -27.15
CA PRO A 578 19.27 6.90 -27.85
C PRO A 578 18.23 6.39 -26.86
N PRO A 579 16.92 6.65 -27.04
CA PRO A 579 15.90 6.06 -26.19
C PRO A 579 15.96 4.54 -26.28
N VAL A 580 15.48 3.85 -25.24
CA VAL A 580 15.28 2.41 -25.31
C VAL A 580 14.25 2.15 -26.40
N GLN A 581 14.60 1.31 -27.38
CA GLN A 581 13.62 0.87 -28.36
C GLN A 581 12.73 -0.15 -27.67
N ASP A 582 11.41 -0.01 -27.84
CA ASP A 582 10.50 -1.10 -27.60
C ASP A 582 10.89 -2.20 -28.59
N GLU A 583 11.75 -3.13 -28.19
CA GLU A 583 11.87 -4.37 -28.95
C GLU A 583 10.45 -4.94 -28.98
N PRO A 584 9.90 -5.26 -30.16
CA PRO A 584 8.67 -6.01 -30.22
C PRO A 584 8.95 -7.29 -29.47
N ARG A 585 8.48 -7.36 -28.21
CA ARG A 585 8.57 -8.58 -27.42
C ARG A 585 8.01 -9.65 -28.32
N PRO A 586 8.76 -10.74 -28.58
CA PRO A 586 8.32 -11.74 -29.53
C PRO A 586 6.89 -12.05 -29.15
N ALA A 587 5.93 -11.67 -30.02
CA ALA A 587 4.51 -11.86 -29.77
C ALA A 587 4.42 -13.33 -29.43
N ALA A 588 4.18 -13.65 -28.13
CA ALA A 588 4.60 -14.90 -27.51
C ALA A 588 4.50 -15.95 -28.58
N ALA A 589 5.66 -16.37 -29.14
CA ALA A 589 5.68 -17.06 -30.43
C ALA A 589 4.57 -18.10 -30.37
N LYS A 590 3.89 -18.39 -31.49
CA LYS A 590 3.08 -19.60 -31.62
C LYS A 590 3.99 -20.83 -31.41
N GLN A 591 4.61 -20.96 -30.24
CA GLN A 591 5.06 -22.17 -29.64
C GLN A 591 3.77 -22.95 -29.52
N VAL A 592 3.59 -23.85 -30.47
CA VAL A 592 2.72 -25.01 -30.33
C VAL A 592 2.99 -25.57 -28.94
N HIS A 593 2.04 -25.37 -28.02
CA HIS A 593 2.29 -25.39 -26.59
C HIS A 593 2.33 -26.83 -26.08
N PRO A 594 3.48 -27.33 -25.56
CA PRO A 594 3.54 -28.66 -24.94
C PRO A 594 2.62 -28.78 -23.72
N ASP A 595 2.25 -27.65 -23.10
CA ASP A 595 1.43 -27.60 -21.89
C ASP A 595 -0.09 -27.62 -22.18
N TYR A 596 -0.53 -27.12 -23.34
CA TYR A 596 -1.93 -27.21 -23.79
C TYR A 596 -2.30 -28.67 -24.08
N ASP A 597 -1.42 -29.39 -24.80
CA ASP A 597 -1.58 -30.82 -25.07
C ASP A 597 -1.54 -31.65 -23.78
N LYS A 598 -0.70 -31.28 -22.80
CA LYS A 598 -0.71 -31.90 -21.46
C LYS A 598 -2.01 -31.66 -20.71
N ARG A 599 -2.55 -30.43 -20.72
CA ARG A 599 -3.83 -30.09 -20.05
C ARG A 599 -5.01 -30.84 -20.69
N LEU A 600 -5.04 -30.94 -22.02
CA LEU A 600 -6.00 -31.75 -22.77
C LEU A 600 -5.88 -33.24 -22.40
N ALA A 601 -4.66 -33.78 -22.35
CA ALA A 601 -4.41 -35.17 -21.96
C ALA A 601 -4.75 -35.47 -20.49
N ALA A 602 -4.75 -34.45 -19.62
CA ALA A 602 -5.11 -34.56 -18.21
C ALA A 602 -6.62 -34.43 -17.94
N MET A 603 -7.46 -34.09 -18.93
CA MET A 603 -8.90 -33.85 -18.74
C MET A 603 -9.65 -35.06 -18.17
N GLU A 604 -9.22 -36.26 -18.54
CA GLU A 604 -9.81 -37.54 -18.11
C GLU A 604 -9.13 -38.13 -16.86
N GLN A 605 -8.06 -37.50 -16.37
CA GLN A 605 -7.29 -37.97 -15.23
C GLN A 605 -7.85 -37.42 -13.91
N GLY A 606 -8.01 -38.30 -12.91
CA GLY A 606 -8.50 -37.95 -11.58
C GLY A 606 -9.66 -38.84 -11.14
N GLY A 607 -10.43 -38.36 -10.17
CA GLY A 607 -11.61 -39.03 -9.66
C GLY A 607 -12.68 -38.05 -9.18
N VAL A 608 -13.43 -38.46 -8.16
CA VAL A 608 -14.59 -37.69 -7.66
C VAL A 608 -14.18 -36.32 -7.13
N ALA A 609 -13.01 -36.19 -6.50
CA ALA A 609 -12.50 -34.91 -5.99
C ALA A 609 -12.26 -33.91 -7.13
N GLU A 610 -11.53 -34.33 -8.16
CA GLU A 610 -11.22 -33.53 -9.35
C GLU A 610 -12.51 -33.13 -10.10
N GLY A 611 -13.46 -34.06 -10.25
CA GLY A 611 -14.75 -33.78 -10.90
C GLY A 611 -15.60 -32.76 -10.13
N LEU A 612 -15.68 -32.87 -8.80
CA LEU A 612 -16.42 -31.91 -7.97
C LEU A 612 -15.77 -30.53 -7.95
N ILE A 613 -14.43 -30.49 -7.86
CA ILE A 613 -13.69 -29.22 -7.91
C ILE A 613 -13.82 -28.58 -9.29
N ARG A 614 -13.84 -29.36 -10.37
CA ARG A 614 -14.12 -28.84 -11.72
C ARG A 614 -15.51 -28.20 -11.81
N ILE A 615 -16.53 -28.84 -11.27
CA ILE A 615 -17.89 -28.26 -11.20
C ILE A 615 -17.88 -26.96 -10.41
N TYR A 616 -17.18 -26.92 -9.27
CA TYR A 616 -17.05 -25.72 -8.46
C TYR A 616 -16.37 -24.57 -9.21
N MET A 617 -15.22 -24.84 -9.85
CA MET A 617 -14.49 -23.83 -10.62
C MET A 617 -15.29 -23.33 -11.83
N ALA A 618 -16.05 -24.21 -12.49
CA ALA A 618 -16.94 -23.81 -13.58
C ALA A 618 -18.07 -22.90 -13.07
N ALA A 619 -18.67 -23.24 -11.92
CA ALA A 619 -19.70 -22.42 -11.31
C ALA A 619 -19.19 -21.04 -10.89
N ALA A 620 -17.94 -20.96 -10.41
CA ALA A 620 -17.29 -19.70 -10.05
C ALA A 620 -16.90 -18.84 -11.27
N ALA A 621 -16.81 -19.42 -12.48
CA ALA A 621 -16.36 -18.71 -13.68
C ALA A 621 -17.48 -17.97 -14.43
N THR A 622 -18.72 -17.98 -13.95
CA THR A 622 -19.84 -17.25 -14.58
C THR A 622 -19.62 -15.73 -14.50
N ASN A 623 -20.13 -14.97 -15.49
CA ASN A 623 -19.73 -13.58 -15.77
C ASN A 623 -20.17 -12.52 -14.72
N GLN A 624 -20.73 -12.90 -13.57
CA GLN A 624 -21.24 -11.96 -12.56
C GLN A 624 -20.24 -11.65 -11.42
N GLY A 625 -19.01 -12.14 -11.55
CA GLY A 625 -17.95 -11.95 -10.57
C GLY A 625 -18.08 -12.88 -9.35
N ILE A 626 -16.95 -13.27 -8.78
CA ILE A 626 -16.92 -14.23 -7.66
C ILE A 626 -17.24 -13.47 -6.38
N LYS A 627 -18.39 -13.74 -5.77
CA LYS A 627 -18.78 -13.17 -4.46
C LYS A 627 -18.33 -14.05 -3.31
N ARG A 628 -18.11 -13.43 -2.15
CA ARG A 628 -17.75 -14.11 -0.89
C ARG A 628 -18.71 -15.23 -0.48
N LYS A 629 -20.03 -15.05 -0.68
CA LYS A 629 -21.04 -16.06 -0.34
C LYS A 629 -20.84 -17.38 -1.08
N HIS A 630 -20.48 -17.33 -2.37
CA HIS A 630 -20.19 -18.52 -3.17
C HIS A 630 -19.00 -19.30 -2.61
N PHE A 631 -17.97 -18.59 -2.15
CA PHE A 631 -16.81 -19.20 -1.50
C PHE A 631 -17.17 -19.83 -0.14
N GLU A 632 -17.99 -19.17 0.67
CA GLU A 632 -18.43 -19.71 1.97
C GLU A 632 -19.24 -21.00 1.81
N VAL A 633 -20.17 -21.04 0.85
CA VAL A 633 -20.94 -22.25 0.50
C VAL A 633 -20.01 -23.36 0.02
N ALA A 634 -19.06 -23.04 -0.86
CA ALA A 634 -18.10 -24.01 -1.35
C ALA A 634 -17.20 -24.58 -0.26
N ARG A 635 -16.74 -23.73 0.67
CA ARG A 635 -15.97 -24.15 1.83
C ARG A 635 -16.78 -25.06 2.74
N GLU A 636 -18.06 -24.78 2.94
CA GLU A 636 -18.96 -25.65 3.71
C GLU A 636 -19.13 -27.03 3.04
N ILE A 637 -19.31 -27.05 1.71
CA ILE A 637 -19.42 -28.28 0.92
C ILE A 637 -18.12 -29.08 1.00
N ALA A 638 -16.96 -28.43 0.81
CA ALA A 638 -15.66 -29.08 0.91
C ALA A 638 -15.42 -29.70 2.29
N ALA A 639 -15.82 -29.00 3.36
CA ALA A 639 -15.66 -29.47 4.74
C ALA A 639 -16.62 -30.62 5.13
N THR A 640 -17.75 -30.76 4.46
CA THR A 640 -18.79 -31.77 4.78
C THR A 640 -18.80 -32.97 3.84
N HIS A 641 -18.33 -32.80 2.61
CA HIS A 641 -18.34 -33.86 1.62
C HIS A 641 -17.31 -34.96 1.94
N ARG A 642 -17.73 -36.23 1.84
CA ARG A 642 -16.97 -37.42 2.27
C ARG A 642 -15.59 -37.61 1.61
N VAL A 643 -15.41 -37.04 0.41
CA VAL A 643 -14.14 -37.10 -0.34
C VAL A 643 -13.31 -35.82 -0.10
N LEU A 644 -13.94 -34.65 -0.17
CA LEU A 644 -13.23 -33.36 -0.11
C LEU A 644 -12.71 -33.07 1.30
N SER A 645 -13.46 -33.46 2.33
CA SER A 645 -13.07 -33.29 3.74
C SER A 645 -11.82 -34.08 4.15
N LYS A 646 -11.40 -35.06 3.34
CA LYS A 646 -10.19 -35.86 3.57
C LYS A 646 -8.94 -35.30 2.88
N LEU A 647 -9.10 -34.29 2.03
CA LEU A 647 -7.98 -33.67 1.34
C LEU A 647 -7.25 -32.73 2.30
N SER A 648 -5.91 -32.75 2.28
CA SER A 648 -5.16 -31.64 2.86
C SER A 648 -5.47 -30.36 2.09
N LEU A 649 -5.39 -29.22 2.78
CA LEU A 649 -5.61 -27.92 2.15
C LEU A 649 -4.67 -27.68 0.96
N SER A 650 -3.39 -28.07 1.10
CA SER A 650 -2.40 -28.00 0.03
C SER A 650 -2.79 -28.84 -1.20
N ARG A 651 -3.31 -30.06 -0.98
CA ARG A 651 -3.78 -30.92 -2.07
C ARG A 651 -5.03 -30.35 -2.72
N PHE A 652 -5.95 -29.79 -1.93
CA PHE A 652 -7.16 -29.14 -2.42
C PHE A 652 -6.83 -27.94 -3.32
N LYS A 653 -5.97 -27.01 -2.86
CA LYS A 653 -5.49 -25.87 -3.66
C LYS A 653 -4.79 -26.31 -4.95
N LYS A 654 -3.97 -27.36 -4.88
CA LYS A 654 -3.34 -27.94 -6.08
C LYS A 654 -4.36 -28.44 -7.10
N ILE A 655 -5.36 -29.20 -6.67
CA ILE A 655 -6.42 -29.69 -7.56
C ILE A 655 -7.23 -28.52 -8.13
N MET A 656 -7.55 -27.49 -7.33
CA MET A 656 -8.25 -26.30 -7.84
C MET A 656 -7.47 -25.61 -8.96
N ARG A 657 -6.16 -25.39 -8.78
CA ARG A 657 -5.30 -24.79 -9.83
C ARG A 657 -5.29 -25.64 -11.10
N GLU A 658 -5.12 -26.96 -10.97
CA GLU A 658 -5.12 -27.90 -12.10
C GLU A 658 -6.47 -27.91 -12.85
N GLN A 659 -7.59 -28.02 -12.13
CA GLN A 659 -8.92 -28.07 -12.74
C GLN A 659 -9.34 -26.71 -13.32
N SER A 660 -8.92 -25.60 -12.71
CA SER A 660 -9.10 -24.26 -13.26
C SER A 660 -8.36 -24.11 -14.59
N ALA A 661 -7.10 -24.54 -14.65
CA ALA A 661 -6.31 -24.49 -15.88
C ALA A 661 -6.91 -25.37 -17.00
N ILE A 662 -7.51 -26.52 -16.65
CA ILE A 662 -8.23 -27.38 -17.59
C ILE A 662 -9.48 -26.69 -18.16
N LEU A 663 -10.30 -26.08 -17.30
CA LEU A 663 -11.50 -25.35 -17.73
C LEU A 663 -11.17 -24.14 -18.59
N GLN A 664 -10.11 -23.41 -18.26
CA GLN A 664 -9.64 -22.26 -19.05
C GLN A 664 -9.10 -22.68 -20.42
N ALA A 665 -8.61 -23.91 -20.59
CA ALA A 665 -8.11 -24.41 -21.86
C ALA A 665 -9.24 -24.80 -22.84
N ASP A 666 -10.28 -25.49 -22.37
CA ASP A 666 -11.47 -25.86 -23.14
C ASP A 666 -12.62 -26.25 -22.18
N GLU A 667 -13.48 -25.29 -21.83
CA GLU A 667 -14.58 -25.49 -20.88
C GLU A 667 -15.51 -26.64 -21.32
N GLU A 668 -15.86 -26.67 -22.61
CA GLU A 668 -16.85 -27.61 -23.12
C GLU A 668 -16.34 -29.05 -23.02
N LYS A 669 -15.13 -29.32 -23.49
CA LYS A 669 -14.53 -30.67 -23.36
C LYS A 669 -14.25 -31.05 -21.90
N ALA A 670 -13.82 -30.09 -21.09
CA ALA A 670 -13.59 -30.33 -19.66
C ALA A 670 -14.89 -30.75 -18.94
N LEU A 671 -16.03 -30.16 -19.29
CA LEU A 671 -17.32 -30.54 -18.71
C LEU A 671 -17.83 -31.87 -19.28
N GLN A 672 -17.60 -32.17 -20.56
CA GLN A 672 -17.99 -33.46 -21.17
C GLN A 672 -17.29 -34.67 -20.54
N THR A 673 -16.09 -34.48 -19.99
CA THR A 673 -15.31 -35.55 -19.34
C THR A 673 -15.70 -35.80 -17.87
N LEU A 674 -16.70 -35.09 -17.32
CA LEU A 674 -17.14 -35.28 -15.92
C LEU A 674 -17.60 -36.71 -15.61
N ALA A 675 -18.29 -37.36 -16.55
CA ALA A 675 -18.72 -38.75 -16.40
C ALA A 675 -17.54 -39.75 -16.32
N THR A 676 -16.38 -39.40 -16.88
CA THR A 676 -15.14 -40.19 -16.81
C THR A 676 -14.51 -40.11 -15.42
N LEU A 677 -14.57 -38.92 -14.80
CA LEU A 677 -14.05 -38.66 -13.44
C LEU A 677 -14.97 -39.21 -12.34
N ILE A 678 -16.29 -39.00 -12.49
CA ILE A 678 -17.30 -39.42 -11.51
C ILE A 678 -18.04 -40.64 -12.07
N LYS A 679 -17.56 -41.84 -11.77
CA LYS A 679 -18.06 -43.08 -12.39
C LYS A 679 -19.42 -43.54 -11.86
N ASN A 680 -19.67 -43.38 -10.56
CA ASN A 680 -20.87 -43.90 -9.90
C ASN A 680 -22.09 -43.00 -10.14
N LYS A 681 -23.27 -43.59 -10.36
CA LYS A 681 -24.52 -42.86 -10.61
C LYS A 681 -24.95 -41.99 -9.41
N ASP A 682 -24.83 -42.51 -8.20
CA ASP A 682 -25.18 -41.76 -6.98
C ASP A 682 -24.29 -40.52 -6.81
N ASP A 683 -22.98 -40.69 -7.04
CA ASP A 683 -21.99 -39.60 -6.97
C ASP A 683 -22.25 -38.52 -8.03
N ARG A 684 -22.74 -38.91 -9.22
CA ARG A 684 -23.16 -37.96 -10.27
C ARG A 684 -24.38 -37.16 -9.87
N MET A 685 -25.37 -37.80 -9.23
CA MET A 685 -26.57 -37.11 -8.72
C MET A 685 -26.21 -36.16 -7.57
N GLU A 686 -25.31 -36.57 -6.68
CA GLU A 686 -24.76 -35.72 -5.60
C GLU A 686 -23.99 -34.52 -6.19
N ALA A 687 -23.13 -34.74 -7.19
CA ALA A 687 -22.41 -33.68 -7.88
C ALA A 687 -23.33 -32.65 -8.54
N LEU A 688 -24.42 -33.09 -9.17
CA LEU A 688 -25.43 -32.19 -9.73
C LEU A 688 -26.19 -31.42 -8.64
N SER A 689 -26.47 -32.04 -7.50
CA SER A 689 -27.08 -31.37 -6.35
C SER A 689 -26.16 -30.30 -5.76
N ILE A 690 -24.85 -30.58 -5.68
CA ILE A 690 -23.82 -29.62 -5.28
C ILE A 690 -23.78 -28.44 -6.25
N ALA A 691 -23.79 -28.69 -7.57
CA ALA A 691 -23.84 -27.63 -8.57
C ALA A 691 -25.06 -26.71 -8.38
N ARG A 692 -26.24 -27.29 -8.17
CA ARG A 692 -27.48 -26.53 -7.88
C ARG A 692 -27.34 -25.67 -6.63
N ARG A 693 -26.77 -26.20 -5.56
CA ARG A 693 -26.57 -25.47 -4.31
C ARG A 693 -25.60 -24.30 -4.47
N LEU A 694 -24.55 -24.45 -5.29
CA LEU A 694 -23.61 -23.37 -5.59
C LEU A 694 -24.28 -22.22 -6.34
N PHE A 695 -25.05 -22.51 -7.39
CA PHE A 695 -25.78 -21.48 -8.14
C PHE A 695 -26.94 -20.85 -7.37
N LEU A 696 -27.54 -21.57 -6.41
CA LEU A 696 -28.58 -21.04 -5.53
C LEU A 696 -28.05 -20.16 -4.39
N ALA A 697 -26.74 -19.92 -4.29
CA ALA A 697 -26.15 -19.11 -3.20
C ALA A 697 -26.72 -17.69 -3.16
N ASP A 698 -27.06 -17.13 -4.33
CA ASP A 698 -27.68 -15.81 -4.48
C ASP A 698 -29.23 -15.86 -4.46
N GLY A 699 -29.81 -17.05 -4.30
CA GLY A 699 -31.25 -17.29 -4.15
C GLY A 699 -32.06 -17.35 -5.46
N VAL A 700 -31.47 -16.99 -6.60
CA VAL A 700 -32.13 -17.01 -7.93
C VAL A 700 -31.16 -17.50 -8.99
N TYR A 701 -31.60 -18.40 -9.87
CA TYR A 701 -30.84 -18.81 -11.05
C TYR A 701 -30.91 -17.76 -12.16
N ASN A 702 -29.76 -17.29 -12.63
CA ASN A 702 -29.68 -16.52 -13.86
C ASN A 702 -29.64 -17.46 -15.11
N ASP A 703 -29.78 -16.90 -16.31
CA ASP A 703 -29.89 -17.72 -17.53
C ASP A 703 -28.56 -18.38 -17.94
N GLU A 704 -27.42 -17.77 -17.62
CA GLU A 704 -26.09 -18.36 -17.85
C GLU A 704 -25.86 -19.56 -16.92
N GLU A 705 -26.23 -19.45 -15.64
CA GLU A 705 -26.15 -20.53 -14.65
C GLU A 705 -27.05 -21.70 -15.02
N LYS A 706 -28.27 -21.43 -15.53
CA LYS A 706 -29.14 -22.49 -16.05
C LYS A 706 -28.49 -23.23 -17.21
N ALA A 707 -27.90 -22.49 -18.15
CA ALA A 707 -27.21 -23.07 -19.30
C ALA A 707 -25.99 -23.91 -18.87
N LEU A 708 -25.20 -23.41 -17.92
CA LEU A 708 -24.04 -24.12 -17.39
C LEU A 708 -24.44 -25.35 -16.56
N LEU A 709 -25.49 -25.26 -15.74
CA LEU A 709 -26.04 -26.39 -15.01
C LEU A 709 -26.51 -27.50 -15.96
N GLU A 710 -27.10 -27.12 -17.10
CA GLU A 710 -27.50 -28.07 -18.14
C GLU A 710 -26.29 -28.71 -18.84
N LYS A 711 -25.21 -27.95 -19.10
CA LYS A 711 -23.93 -28.50 -19.58
C LYS A 711 -23.34 -29.52 -18.58
N ILE A 712 -23.31 -29.18 -17.29
CA ILE A 712 -22.83 -30.07 -16.21
C ILE A 712 -23.68 -31.34 -16.16
N ARG A 713 -25.01 -31.21 -16.23
CA ARG A 713 -25.94 -32.34 -16.24
C ARG A 713 -25.67 -33.30 -17.40
N LYS A 714 -25.48 -32.76 -18.61
CA LYS A 714 -25.12 -33.55 -19.81
C LYS A 714 -23.74 -34.20 -19.65
N GLY A 715 -22.75 -33.46 -19.16
CA GLY A 715 -21.39 -33.96 -18.92
C GLY A 715 -21.31 -35.08 -17.89
N LEU A 716 -22.23 -35.12 -16.92
CA LEU A 716 -22.39 -36.22 -15.96
C LEU A 716 -23.13 -37.44 -16.55
N GLY A 717 -23.67 -37.34 -17.77
CA GLY A 717 -24.42 -38.42 -18.42
C GLY A 717 -25.75 -38.74 -17.73
N LEU A 718 -26.43 -37.72 -17.18
CA LEU A 718 -27.76 -37.84 -16.60
C LEU A 718 -28.81 -37.50 -17.68
N GLU A 719 -29.93 -38.23 -17.73
CA GLU A 719 -31.05 -37.93 -18.64
C GLU A 719 -31.90 -36.76 -18.11
N ALA A 720 -32.61 -36.06 -19.00
CA ALA A 720 -33.51 -34.98 -18.58
C ALA A 720 -34.70 -35.60 -17.85
N VAL A 721 -35.02 -35.07 -16.67
CA VAL A 721 -36.25 -35.45 -15.95
C VAL A 721 -37.41 -34.67 -16.53
#